data_AF-A0A353T1R9-F1
#
_entry.id   AF-A0A353T1R9-F1
#
_cell.length_a   1.000
_cell.length_b   1.000
_cell.length_c   1.000
_cell.angle_alpha   90.00
_cell.angle_beta   90.00
_cell.angle_gamma   90.00
#
_symmetry.space_group_name_H-M   'P 1'
#
loop_
_entity.id
_entity.type
_entity.pdbx_description
1 polymer ?
#
loop_
_entity_poly.entity_id
_entity_poly.type
_entity_poly.pdbx_seq_one_letter_code
_entity_poly.pdbx_strand_id
1 'polypeptide(L)'
;MRIIAIVSCLLFLLAAFLFLLIERKKLSVKKRPHVIRYALFFGLLIRLVLAPVIEGFPNDMALFRFWSRKAAENFTGLYQGDFFLDYPPLYMYVLFLIGKLAGLLGLAGGEWLDILLLKLPSIAADLITGYLLYRAAEDRLPGNWPVLVSAIYLFNPAVLLDSTVWGQVDSFLVMFLALGFLMLSSKRPALAGIPLAAAVLTKPQGLIFLPVVFFELLKRRDWKQLLKTLACGIASIFVVILPFALRQGPAWIFRLYFNTAEGYPYASLNAFNFFSLIGANLKSDSEAFLMLSYQQWGILLMIGLTVFTAILYWKGKGPQLPYVGAVAFSMGFFMLSVRMHERYLFPVLFFLLMILIQTRDKWSLIFYGVASFTVFANTFAVLDRMLKAGSPHIPPGHPVLLLVSALNIILFAAVLIWSWRNVVQGKSQPLYIRAPKKPLEDGPLWFSPEKSGERRTRRPEPKEYAPLHVEKKDFAVMAVLTALYLCITLIHLGDFAVPETEWVGKNSGDSFVLDLGKEQYVDRMTFYCGLGEGACHAWYEDANGEYRSLADMEMDEFYKWKVLNVSQLTSRIRIEVADPGGAIKEIGLFGEKEGKWNSLAFKVRNTDGTRVQGDLLHLADEPDLARPRADYRNGTYFDEIYHVRTAYEHLHRIKPYEWTHPPFGKILISAGIALFGMNPFGWRIMGTLTGAAMIPIMYLFGKKLFQRSFYGFCAAFLMMFDLMHFAQTRIATIDSYTTLFVMLMYYYMADAFLQKSYRKGFGKSLKPLFFSGLFFGLGAATKWSALYGAPGLAVLFFTAKYGEYKDYRAAKGGAKEDAKGSSSPAWMEKFMPVYMWKTMLCCVLFFILVPAALYLLSYLPYLRVPGMKFSDILEYQKSMFHYHSTLKSGHPFQSAWWSWPLMVRPIWYYQGVDLPAGMASTISSFGNPAIWWSGIPAFLAAVRAAWKENKAMFLVVIALLSLYIPWMAVPRSAFIYHFFPMVPFLILSIVYGIKCLMEKGVRKGWIYGYLGLVAIVFVLFYPAVSGMVVPKAYIEGLRWFPSWVF
;
A
#
# COMPACT_ATOMS: atom_id res chain seq x y z
N MET A 1 -34.75 -10.72 2.54
CA MET A 1 -34.83 -11.32 1.17
C MET A 1 -35.92 -10.72 0.28
N ARG A 2 -37.20 -10.67 0.67
CA ARG A 2 -38.27 -10.03 -0.15
C ARG A 2 -37.96 -8.58 -0.50
N ILE A 3 -37.49 -7.79 0.46
CA ILE A 3 -37.06 -6.39 0.23
C ILE A 3 -35.90 -6.33 -0.77
N ILE A 4 -34.92 -7.23 -0.69
CA ILE A 4 -33.75 -7.25 -1.60
C ILE A 4 -34.17 -7.63 -3.03
N ALA A 5 -35.06 -8.60 -3.19
CA ALA A 5 -35.63 -8.94 -4.50
C ALA A 5 -36.43 -7.77 -5.08
N ILE A 6 -37.26 -7.12 -4.27
CA ILE A 6 -38.03 -5.93 -4.65
C ILE A 6 -37.08 -4.78 -5.02
N VAL A 7 -36.05 -4.51 -4.21
CA VAL A 7 -35.06 -3.44 -4.45
C VAL A 7 -34.24 -3.74 -5.70
N SER A 8 -33.76 -4.97 -5.91
CA SER A 8 -33.03 -5.35 -7.12
C SER A 8 -33.91 -5.22 -8.38
N CYS A 9 -35.17 -5.63 -8.31
CA CYS A 9 -36.14 -5.43 -9.39
C CYS A 9 -36.46 -3.95 -9.62
N LEU A 10 -36.65 -3.16 -8.56
CA LEU A 10 -36.89 -1.72 -8.64
C LEU A 10 -35.69 -0.98 -9.21
N LEU A 11 -34.45 -1.36 -8.84
CA LEU A 11 -33.23 -0.79 -9.40
C LEU A 11 -33.07 -1.13 -10.88
N PHE A 12 -33.42 -2.36 -11.28
CA PHE A 12 -33.43 -2.77 -12.69
C PHE A 12 -34.49 -1.99 -13.48
N LEU A 13 -35.72 -1.87 -12.96
CA LEU A 13 -36.80 -1.10 -13.56
C LEU A 13 -36.50 0.40 -13.60
N LEU A 14 -35.87 0.95 -12.55
CA LEU A 14 -35.43 2.33 -12.48
C LEU A 14 -34.29 2.59 -13.47
N ALA A 15 -33.34 1.66 -13.63
CA ALA A 15 -32.31 1.75 -14.66
C ALA A 15 -32.91 1.72 -16.07
N ALA A 16 -33.90 0.86 -16.30
CA ALA A 16 -34.66 0.81 -17.55
C ALA A 16 -35.51 2.08 -17.78
N PHE A 17 -36.11 2.65 -16.75
CA PHE A 17 -36.93 3.87 -16.80
C PHE A 17 -36.09 5.15 -17.00
N LEU A 18 -35.02 5.32 -16.22
CA LEU A 18 -34.03 6.40 -16.41
C LEU A 18 -33.43 6.32 -17.82
N PHE A 19 -33.27 5.11 -18.36
CA PHE A 19 -32.86 4.90 -19.74
C PHE A 19 -33.91 5.41 -20.75
N LEU A 20 -35.20 5.08 -20.60
CA LEU A 20 -36.26 5.61 -21.49
C LEU A 20 -36.28 7.15 -21.50
N LEU A 21 -35.99 7.78 -20.36
CA LEU A 21 -35.84 9.23 -20.23
C LEU A 21 -34.57 9.77 -20.91
N ILE A 22 -33.46 9.03 -20.85
CA ILE A 22 -32.16 9.41 -21.40
C ILE A 22 -32.08 9.15 -22.92
N GLU A 23 -32.70 8.09 -23.44
CA GLU A 23 -32.81 7.78 -24.87
C GLU A 23 -33.49 8.92 -25.64
N ARG A 24 -34.54 9.51 -25.06
CA ARG A 24 -35.20 10.70 -25.62
C ARG A 24 -34.27 11.91 -25.79
N LYS A 25 -33.19 12.02 -25.00
CA LYS A 25 -32.27 13.17 -24.98
C LYS A 25 -30.98 13.00 -25.80
N LYS A 26 -30.77 11.89 -26.54
CA LYS A 26 -29.56 11.57 -27.36
C LYS A 26 -28.25 12.12 -26.76
N LEU A 27 -27.54 11.39 -25.89
CA LEU A 27 -26.27 11.91 -25.36
C LEU A 27 -25.26 12.14 -26.48
N SER A 28 -24.62 13.30 -26.42
CA SER A 28 -23.43 13.58 -27.22
C SER A 28 -22.33 12.55 -26.89
N VAL A 29 -21.61 12.08 -27.91
CA VAL A 29 -20.47 11.14 -27.75
C VAL A 29 -19.45 11.63 -26.71
N LYS A 30 -19.24 12.96 -26.60
CA LYS A 30 -18.36 13.59 -25.60
C LYS A 30 -18.74 13.32 -24.14
N LYS A 31 -20.02 13.09 -23.84
CA LYS A 31 -20.53 12.88 -22.46
C LYS A 31 -20.56 11.41 -22.03
N ARG A 32 -20.47 10.44 -22.96
CA ARG A 32 -20.51 9.00 -22.66
C ARG A 32 -19.47 8.55 -21.61
N PRO A 33 -18.20 9.01 -21.66
CA PRO A 33 -17.19 8.61 -20.67
C PRO A 33 -17.48 9.10 -19.25
N HIS A 34 -18.28 10.14 -19.09
CA HIS A 34 -18.71 10.62 -17.78
C HIS A 34 -19.86 9.77 -17.23
N VAL A 35 -20.85 9.44 -18.06
CA VAL A 35 -22.01 8.64 -17.63
C VAL A 35 -21.63 7.21 -17.25
N ILE A 36 -20.74 6.56 -18.02
CA ILE A 36 -20.28 5.22 -17.65
C ILE A 36 -19.54 5.20 -16.31
N ARG A 37 -18.80 6.28 -15.97
CA ARG A 37 -18.16 6.39 -14.65
C ARG A 37 -19.18 6.48 -13.53
N TYR A 38 -20.28 7.20 -13.73
CA TYR A 38 -21.37 7.23 -12.76
C TYR A 38 -22.05 5.87 -12.65
N ALA A 39 -22.34 5.19 -13.76
CA ALA A 39 -22.92 3.84 -13.74
C ALA A 39 -22.04 2.83 -12.98
N LEU A 40 -20.73 2.84 -13.22
CA LEU A 40 -19.77 2.00 -12.47
C LEU A 40 -19.69 2.40 -11.00
N PHE A 41 -19.68 3.71 -10.70
CA PHE A 41 -19.65 4.20 -9.31
C PHE A 41 -20.90 3.80 -8.53
N PHE A 42 -22.10 4.01 -9.09
CA PHE A 42 -23.35 3.61 -8.44
C PHE A 42 -23.48 2.08 -8.37
N GLY A 43 -23.05 1.37 -9.41
CA GLY A 43 -22.98 -0.10 -9.42
C GLY A 43 -22.07 -0.64 -8.31
N LEU A 44 -20.93 0.02 -8.05
CA LEU A 44 -20.04 -0.30 -6.94
C LEU A 44 -20.68 0.07 -5.60
N LEU A 45 -21.21 1.28 -5.46
CA LEU A 45 -21.79 1.79 -4.22
C LEU A 45 -22.92 0.88 -3.71
N ILE A 46 -23.84 0.48 -4.59
CA ILE A 46 -24.92 -0.46 -4.25
C ILE A 46 -24.35 -1.79 -3.74
N ARG A 47 -23.30 -2.32 -4.40
CA ARG A 47 -22.69 -3.58 -3.98
C ARG A 47 -21.93 -3.46 -2.66
N LEU A 48 -21.21 -2.36 -2.43
CA LEU A 48 -20.51 -2.10 -1.16
C LEU A 48 -21.46 -1.93 0.02
N VAL A 49 -22.66 -1.40 -0.22
CA VAL A 49 -23.71 -1.29 0.80
C VAL A 49 -24.39 -2.64 1.05
N LEU A 50 -24.70 -3.41 0.01
CA LEU A 50 -25.42 -4.68 0.15
C LEU A 50 -24.55 -5.84 0.65
N ALA A 51 -23.29 -5.90 0.21
CA ALA A 51 -22.37 -7.01 0.51
C ALA A 51 -22.18 -7.28 2.01
N PRO A 52 -21.93 -6.29 2.89
CA PRO A 52 -21.75 -6.54 4.32
C PRO A 52 -23.06 -6.80 5.07
N VAL A 53 -24.20 -6.35 4.53
CA VAL A 53 -25.52 -6.49 5.18
C VAL A 53 -26.07 -7.90 5.05
N ILE A 54 -25.63 -8.65 4.05
CA ILE A 54 -26.10 -10.00 3.76
C ILE A 54 -24.89 -10.91 3.82
N GLU A 55 -24.83 -11.83 4.78
CA GLU A 55 -23.68 -12.75 4.89
C GLU A 55 -23.47 -13.55 3.60
N GLY A 56 -24.55 -14.06 3.02
CA GLY A 56 -24.57 -14.76 1.74
C GLY A 56 -25.06 -16.19 1.86
N PHE A 57 -24.62 -17.06 0.97
CA PHE A 57 -24.91 -18.48 1.08
C PHE A 57 -23.98 -19.10 2.14
N PRO A 58 -24.49 -19.58 3.29
CA PRO A 58 -23.67 -19.90 4.45
C PRO A 58 -22.53 -20.88 4.17
N ASN A 59 -22.79 -21.94 3.42
CA ASN A 59 -21.79 -22.99 3.15
C ASN A 59 -20.63 -22.46 2.29
N ASP A 60 -20.95 -21.73 1.21
CA ASP A 60 -19.93 -21.19 0.30
C ASP A 60 -19.08 -20.14 1.03
N MET A 61 -19.71 -19.24 1.80
CA MET A 61 -19.01 -18.20 2.55
C MET A 61 -18.13 -18.80 3.66
N ALA A 62 -18.61 -19.83 4.35
CA ALA A 62 -17.82 -20.55 5.35
C ALA A 62 -16.61 -21.24 4.72
N LEU A 63 -16.78 -21.91 3.58
CA LEU A 63 -15.68 -22.55 2.84
C LEU A 63 -14.65 -21.53 2.35
N PHE A 64 -15.08 -20.42 1.73
CA PHE A 64 -14.15 -19.38 1.27
C PHE A 64 -13.38 -18.75 2.43
N ARG A 65 -14.05 -18.49 3.56
CA ARG A 65 -13.39 -18.00 4.78
C ARG A 65 -12.37 -19.03 5.28
N PHE A 66 -12.75 -20.29 5.39
CA PHE A 66 -11.87 -21.36 5.84
C PHE A 66 -10.65 -21.54 4.93
N TRP A 67 -10.85 -21.64 3.62
CA TRP A 67 -9.77 -21.77 2.64
C TRP A 67 -8.86 -20.53 2.62
N SER A 68 -9.41 -19.33 2.80
CA SER A 68 -8.58 -18.11 2.88
C SER A 68 -7.59 -18.16 4.04
N ARG A 69 -8.03 -18.64 5.21
CA ARG A 69 -7.17 -18.79 6.40
C ARG A 69 -6.12 -19.88 6.19
N LYS A 70 -6.53 -21.05 5.70
CA LYS A 70 -5.60 -22.16 5.41
C LYS A 70 -4.57 -21.78 4.36
N ALA A 71 -4.98 -21.06 3.32
CA ALA A 71 -4.08 -20.52 2.32
C ALA A 71 -3.07 -19.54 2.94
N ALA A 72 -3.53 -18.65 3.84
CA ALA A 72 -2.68 -17.69 4.53
C ALA A 72 -1.66 -18.35 5.49
N GLU A 73 -2.00 -19.48 6.10
CA GLU A 73 -1.10 -20.28 6.95
C GLU A 73 -0.02 -20.97 6.11
N ASN A 74 -0.42 -21.77 5.11
CA ASN A 74 0.49 -22.55 4.27
C ASN A 74 0.00 -22.62 2.82
N PHE A 75 0.37 -21.63 2.02
CA PHE A 75 -0.13 -21.50 0.66
C PHE A 75 0.32 -22.64 -0.27
N THR A 76 1.61 -22.97 -0.30
CA THR A 76 2.14 -23.98 -1.24
C THR A 76 1.73 -25.40 -0.86
N GLY A 77 1.47 -25.66 0.42
CA GLY A 77 0.95 -26.93 0.93
C GLY A 77 -0.58 -27.01 1.00
N LEU A 78 -1.33 -26.02 0.50
CA LEU A 78 -2.78 -25.90 0.68
C LEU A 78 -3.55 -27.18 0.31
N TYR A 79 -3.20 -27.78 -0.83
CA TYR A 79 -3.86 -28.97 -1.35
C TYR A 79 -3.43 -30.29 -0.69
N GLN A 80 -2.47 -30.26 0.25
CA GLN A 80 -2.03 -31.45 0.99
C GLN A 80 -2.86 -31.66 2.27
N GLY A 81 -3.69 -30.68 2.64
CA GLY A 81 -4.50 -30.76 3.85
C GLY A 81 -5.63 -31.77 3.73
N ASP A 82 -5.97 -32.40 4.86
CA ASP A 82 -7.10 -33.33 4.98
C ASP A 82 -8.41 -32.56 5.23
N PHE A 83 -8.81 -31.77 4.25
CA PHE A 83 -10.08 -31.02 4.28
C PHE A 83 -10.64 -30.84 2.87
N PHE A 84 -11.96 -30.62 2.79
CA PHE A 84 -12.65 -30.41 1.53
C PHE A 84 -12.16 -29.15 0.81
N LEU A 85 -11.66 -29.31 -0.42
CA LEU A 85 -11.26 -28.21 -1.30
C LEU A 85 -11.38 -28.65 -2.76
N ASP A 86 -12.36 -28.08 -3.46
CA ASP A 86 -12.75 -28.42 -4.84
C ASP A 86 -12.48 -27.29 -5.86
N TYR A 87 -11.86 -26.19 -5.42
CA TYR A 87 -11.53 -25.07 -6.29
C TYR A 87 -10.14 -25.18 -6.94
N PRO A 88 -10.01 -24.86 -8.24
CA PRO A 88 -8.72 -24.83 -8.89
C PRO A 88 -7.83 -23.64 -8.43
N PRO A 89 -6.51 -23.70 -8.72
CA PRO A 89 -5.53 -22.86 -8.03
C PRO A 89 -5.66 -21.35 -8.20
N LEU A 90 -6.20 -20.83 -9.31
CA LEU A 90 -6.17 -19.38 -9.53
C LEU A 90 -6.98 -18.62 -8.47
N TYR A 91 -8.15 -19.14 -8.09
CA TYR A 91 -8.96 -18.50 -7.06
C TYR A 91 -8.33 -18.63 -5.66
N MET A 92 -7.50 -19.65 -5.43
CA MET A 92 -6.77 -19.80 -4.17
C MET A 92 -5.73 -18.71 -3.95
N TYR A 93 -5.12 -18.16 -5.01
CA TYR A 93 -4.28 -16.96 -4.87
C TYR A 93 -5.07 -15.74 -4.36
N VAL A 94 -6.33 -15.61 -4.79
CA VAL A 94 -7.22 -14.53 -4.33
C VAL A 94 -7.53 -14.72 -2.85
N LEU A 95 -7.93 -15.93 -2.46
CA LEU A 95 -8.22 -16.25 -1.05
C LEU A 95 -6.97 -16.16 -0.16
N PHE A 96 -5.78 -16.50 -0.65
CA PHE A 96 -4.52 -16.30 0.06
C PHE A 96 -4.30 -14.83 0.43
N LEU A 97 -4.48 -13.91 -0.52
CA LEU A 97 -4.34 -12.48 -0.28
C LEU A 97 -5.39 -11.97 0.70
N ILE A 98 -6.64 -12.44 0.57
CA ILE A 98 -7.71 -12.09 1.51
C ILE A 98 -7.39 -12.60 2.92
N GLY A 99 -6.95 -13.84 3.08
CA GLY A 99 -6.62 -14.42 4.38
C GLY A 99 -5.42 -13.72 5.05
N LYS A 100 -4.39 -13.35 4.27
CA LYS A 100 -3.29 -12.53 4.78
C LYS A 100 -3.76 -11.16 5.24
N LEU A 101 -4.66 -10.51 4.48
CA LEU A 101 -5.23 -9.22 4.86
C LEU A 101 -6.15 -9.33 6.09
N ALA A 102 -6.97 -10.38 6.19
CA ALA A 102 -7.82 -10.62 7.34
C ALA A 102 -6.99 -10.85 8.62
N GLY A 103 -5.92 -11.64 8.53
CA GLY A 103 -4.98 -11.84 9.64
C GLY A 103 -4.25 -10.56 10.05
N LEU A 104 -3.88 -9.72 9.07
CA LEU A 104 -3.26 -8.41 9.30
C LEU A 104 -4.18 -7.44 10.07
N LEU A 105 -5.48 -7.50 9.78
CA LEU A 105 -6.51 -6.65 10.36
C LEU A 105 -7.11 -7.23 11.66
N GLY A 106 -6.67 -8.41 12.10
CA GLY A 106 -7.18 -9.07 13.29
C GLY A 106 -8.65 -9.52 13.17
N LEU A 107 -9.13 -9.82 11.96
CA LEU A 107 -10.53 -10.25 11.75
C LEU A 107 -10.71 -11.71 12.18
N ALA A 108 -11.59 -11.93 13.17
CA ALA A 108 -11.87 -13.22 13.77
C ALA A 108 -12.91 -14.04 12.97
N GLY A 109 -13.63 -13.41 12.03
CA GLY A 109 -14.55 -14.02 11.07
C GLY A 109 -16.00 -13.64 11.29
N GLY A 110 -16.72 -13.37 10.19
CA GLY A 110 -18.15 -13.01 10.25
C GLY A 110 -18.41 -11.53 10.51
N GLU A 111 -17.38 -10.72 10.75
CA GLU A 111 -17.52 -9.27 10.77
C GLU A 111 -17.87 -8.74 9.36
N TRP A 112 -18.53 -7.58 9.33
CA TRP A 112 -18.96 -6.94 8.07
C TRP A 112 -17.81 -6.73 7.08
N LEU A 113 -16.60 -6.45 7.58
CA LEU A 113 -15.41 -6.24 6.76
C LEU A 113 -14.86 -7.56 6.20
N ASP A 114 -14.88 -8.64 6.98
CA ASP A 114 -14.48 -9.99 6.53
C ASP A 114 -15.40 -10.48 5.39
N ILE A 115 -16.72 -10.32 5.57
CA ILE A 115 -17.74 -10.64 4.56
C ILE A 115 -17.51 -9.81 3.29
N LEU A 116 -17.27 -8.50 3.44
CA LEU A 116 -17.01 -7.62 2.31
C LEU A 116 -15.74 -8.02 1.55
N LEU A 117 -14.65 -8.35 2.26
CA LEU A 117 -13.39 -8.77 1.64
C LEU A 117 -13.55 -10.04 0.80
N LEU A 118 -14.32 -11.02 1.27
CA LEU A 118 -14.59 -12.26 0.55
C LEU A 118 -15.41 -12.03 -0.73
N LYS A 119 -16.34 -11.06 -0.73
CA LYS A 119 -17.22 -10.77 -1.88
C LYS A 119 -16.61 -9.77 -2.88
N LEU A 120 -15.62 -9.00 -2.45
CA LEU A 120 -15.01 -7.92 -3.24
C LEU A 120 -14.44 -8.38 -4.61
N PRO A 121 -13.80 -9.56 -4.74
CA PRO A 121 -13.30 -10.03 -6.04
C PRO A 121 -14.41 -10.19 -7.08
N SER A 122 -15.54 -10.78 -6.70
CA SER A 122 -16.70 -10.96 -7.58
C SER A 122 -17.36 -9.63 -7.93
N ILE A 123 -17.47 -8.72 -6.96
CA ILE A 123 -17.97 -7.35 -7.17
C ILE A 123 -17.08 -6.60 -8.18
N ALA A 124 -15.76 -6.73 -8.06
CA ALA A 124 -14.82 -6.12 -9.00
C ALA A 124 -14.96 -6.74 -10.40
N ALA A 125 -15.13 -8.05 -10.48
CA ALA A 125 -15.32 -8.77 -11.74
C ALA A 125 -16.60 -8.34 -12.49
N ASP A 126 -17.70 -8.08 -11.78
CA ASP A 126 -18.92 -7.50 -12.36
C ASP A 126 -18.65 -6.14 -13.02
N LEU A 127 -17.95 -5.26 -12.31
CA LEU A 127 -17.64 -3.91 -12.77
C LEU A 127 -16.72 -3.94 -14.00
N ILE A 128 -15.73 -4.83 -13.99
CA ILE A 128 -14.83 -5.04 -15.13
C ILE A 128 -15.62 -5.57 -16.33
N THR A 129 -16.46 -6.59 -16.14
CA THR A 129 -17.29 -7.17 -17.21
C THR A 129 -18.27 -6.14 -17.78
N GLY A 130 -18.92 -5.36 -16.92
CA GLY A 130 -19.78 -4.25 -17.34
C GLY A 130 -19.02 -3.19 -18.15
N TYR A 131 -17.78 -2.87 -17.77
CA TYR A 131 -16.94 -1.96 -18.55
C TYR A 131 -16.46 -2.56 -19.88
N LEU A 132 -16.13 -3.86 -19.92
CA LEU A 132 -15.79 -4.57 -21.16
C LEU A 132 -16.96 -4.54 -22.16
N LEU A 133 -18.19 -4.75 -21.67
CA LEU A 133 -19.42 -4.62 -22.47
C LEU A 133 -19.61 -3.18 -23.01
N TYR A 134 -19.43 -2.15 -22.16
CA TYR A 134 -19.46 -0.75 -22.60
C TYR A 134 -18.47 -0.49 -23.75
N ARG A 135 -17.22 -0.95 -23.59
CA ARG A 135 -16.16 -0.73 -24.58
C ARG A 135 -16.39 -1.52 -25.86
N ALA A 136 -16.89 -2.75 -25.76
CA ALA A 136 -17.27 -3.54 -26.94
C ALA A 136 -18.41 -2.85 -27.72
N ALA A 137 -19.34 -2.20 -27.02
CA ALA A 137 -20.48 -1.51 -27.60
C ALA A 137 -20.15 -0.11 -28.15
N GLU A 138 -19.14 0.60 -27.63
CA GLU A 138 -18.86 2.02 -27.90
C GLU A 138 -18.79 2.38 -29.40
N ASP A 139 -18.16 1.50 -30.18
CA ASP A 139 -17.99 1.64 -31.63
C ASP A 139 -19.06 0.90 -32.46
N ARG A 140 -19.87 0.04 -31.81
CA ARG A 140 -20.81 -0.88 -32.49
C ARG A 140 -22.28 -0.46 -32.36
N LEU A 141 -22.63 0.23 -31.28
CA LEU A 141 -23.98 0.70 -31.01
C LEU A 141 -24.03 2.25 -30.94
N PRO A 142 -25.05 2.89 -31.54
CA PRO A 142 -25.17 4.35 -31.57
C PRO A 142 -25.78 4.91 -30.27
N GLY A 143 -25.81 6.25 -30.16
CA GLY A 143 -26.52 6.95 -29.09
C GLY A 143 -26.07 6.55 -27.69
N ASN A 144 -27.00 6.08 -26.85
CA ASN A 144 -26.76 5.76 -25.44
C ASN A 144 -26.57 4.25 -25.21
N TRP A 145 -26.72 3.43 -26.24
CA TRP A 145 -26.66 1.97 -26.17
C TRP A 145 -25.39 1.40 -25.53
N PRO A 146 -24.18 1.97 -25.72
CA PRO A 146 -22.99 1.46 -25.04
C PRO A 146 -23.08 1.54 -23.51
N VAL A 147 -23.62 2.64 -22.99
CA VAL A 147 -23.86 2.81 -21.56
C VAL A 147 -24.97 1.88 -21.10
N LEU A 148 -26.01 1.70 -21.91
CA LEU A 148 -27.14 0.83 -21.60
C LEU A 148 -26.73 -0.63 -21.41
N VAL A 149 -25.98 -1.20 -22.36
CA VAL A 149 -25.60 -2.62 -22.29
C VAL A 149 -24.78 -2.89 -21.04
N SER A 150 -23.92 -1.94 -20.64
CA SER A 150 -23.20 -1.98 -19.38
C SER A 150 -24.13 -1.88 -18.17
N ALA A 151 -25.04 -0.90 -18.16
CA ALA A 151 -25.97 -0.69 -17.05
C ALA A 151 -26.91 -1.89 -16.85
N ILE A 152 -27.48 -2.44 -17.92
CA ILE A 152 -28.37 -3.61 -17.88
C ILE A 152 -27.64 -4.81 -17.26
N TYR A 153 -26.34 -4.98 -17.52
CA TYR A 153 -25.54 -6.02 -16.86
C TYR A 153 -25.27 -5.69 -15.38
N LEU A 154 -24.78 -4.48 -15.09
CA LEU A 154 -24.39 -4.07 -13.74
C LEU A 154 -25.54 -4.05 -12.74
N PHE A 155 -26.74 -3.69 -13.20
CA PHE A 155 -27.95 -3.61 -12.38
C PHE A 155 -28.87 -4.82 -12.59
N ASN A 156 -28.39 -5.86 -13.28
CA ASN A 156 -29.15 -7.09 -13.44
C ASN A 156 -29.37 -7.76 -12.06
N PRO A 157 -30.61 -8.11 -11.68
CA PRO A 157 -30.89 -8.79 -10.41
C PRO A 157 -30.14 -10.12 -10.26
N ALA A 158 -29.96 -10.89 -11.33
CA ALA A 158 -29.21 -12.15 -11.30
C ALA A 158 -27.72 -11.93 -11.02
N VAL A 159 -27.13 -10.88 -11.62
CA VAL A 159 -25.72 -10.51 -11.40
C VAL A 159 -25.49 -10.01 -9.98
N LEU A 160 -26.37 -9.14 -9.48
CA LEU A 160 -26.33 -8.69 -8.09
C LEU A 160 -26.53 -9.86 -7.11
N LEU A 161 -27.45 -10.79 -7.43
CA LEU A 161 -27.75 -11.94 -6.60
C LEU A 161 -26.55 -12.88 -6.47
N ASP A 162 -25.89 -13.22 -7.57
CA ASP A 162 -24.74 -14.14 -7.59
C ASP A 162 -23.52 -13.57 -6.87
N SER A 163 -23.05 -12.39 -7.27
CA SER A 163 -21.79 -11.84 -6.77
C SER A 163 -21.91 -11.26 -5.37
N THR A 164 -22.95 -10.47 -5.13
CA THR A 164 -23.03 -9.55 -3.98
C THR A 164 -23.91 -10.12 -2.88
N VAL A 165 -25.06 -10.66 -3.24
CA VAL A 165 -26.00 -11.22 -2.24
C VAL A 165 -25.54 -12.61 -1.82
N TRP A 166 -25.31 -13.53 -2.76
CA TRP A 166 -24.88 -14.90 -2.49
C TRP A 166 -23.41 -14.95 -2.07
N GLY A 167 -22.53 -14.18 -2.72
CA GLY A 167 -21.09 -14.18 -2.46
C GLY A 167 -20.31 -15.17 -3.32
N GLN A 168 -20.86 -15.55 -4.47
CA GLN A 168 -20.27 -16.53 -5.37
C GLN A 168 -19.33 -15.90 -6.40
N VAL A 169 -18.51 -16.73 -7.06
CA VAL A 169 -17.38 -16.30 -7.89
C VAL A 169 -17.58 -16.57 -9.38
N ASP A 170 -18.80 -16.89 -9.81
CA ASP A 170 -19.12 -17.07 -11.24
C ASP A 170 -18.89 -15.77 -12.03
N SER A 171 -19.08 -14.63 -11.39
CA SER A 171 -18.71 -13.31 -11.94
C SER A 171 -17.21 -13.18 -12.25
N PHE A 172 -16.35 -13.79 -11.43
CA PHE A 172 -14.90 -13.83 -11.64
C PHE A 172 -14.53 -14.71 -12.85
N LEU A 173 -15.20 -15.86 -13.00
CA LEU A 173 -15.10 -16.72 -14.19
C LEU A 173 -15.54 -15.97 -15.46
N VAL A 174 -16.70 -15.31 -15.43
CA VAL A 174 -17.26 -14.59 -16.59
C VAL A 174 -16.37 -13.45 -17.04
N MET A 175 -15.69 -12.74 -16.12
CA MET A 175 -14.72 -11.71 -16.48
C MET A 175 -13.59 -12.26 -17.36
N PHE A 176 -13.04 -13.42 -17.01
CA PHE A 176 -11.99 -14.06 -17.81
C PHE A 176 -12.51 -14.62 -19.13
N LEU A 177 -13.71 -15.21 -19.14
CA LEU A 177 -14.37 -15.61 -20.40
C LEU A 177 -14.61 -14.41 -21.31
N ALA A 178 -15.07 -13.28 -20.76
CA ALA A 178 -15.28 -12.04 -21.49
C ALA A 178 -13.99 -11.54 -22.12
N LEU A 179 -12.90 -11.47 -21.34
CA LEU A 179 -11.58 -11.13 -21.86
C LEU A 179 -11.17 -12.08 -22.98
N GLY A 180 -11.21 -13.40 -22.74
CA GLY A 180 -10.80 -14.43 -23.68
C GLY A 180 -11.53 -14.39 -25.02
N PHE A 181 -12.86 -14.35 -25.01
CA PHE A 181 -13.65 -14.28 -26.24
C PHE A 181 -13.45 -12.96 -26.99
N LEU A 182 -13.28 -11.84 -26.29
CA LEU A 182 -12.95 -10.56 -26.93
C LEU A 182 -11.52 -10.57 -27.54
N MET A 183 -10.52 -11.22 -26.92
CA MET A 183 -9.20 -11.40 -27.55
C MET A 183 -9.25 -12.37 -28.72
N LEU A 184 -10.10 -13.40 -28.65
CA LEU A 184 -10.29 -14.36 -29.73
C LEU A 184 -10.80 -13.65 -30.99
N SER A 185 -11.71 -12.69 -30.85
CA SER A 185 -12.18 -11.83 -31.94
C SER A 185 -11.21 -10.69 -32.33
N SER A 186 -9.97 -10.68 -31.82
CA SER A 186 -9.00 -9.61 -32.07
C SER A 186 -7.94 -9.97 -33.12
N LYS A 187 -7.04 -9.01 -33.45
CA LYS A 187 -5.88 -9.24 -34.32
C LYS A 187 -4.79 -10.13 -33.70
N ARG A 188 -4.88 -10.43 -32.40
CA ARG A 188 -3.92 -11.28 -31.67
C ARG A 188 -4.66 -12.41 -30.93
N PRO A 189 -5.32 -13.33 -31.65
CA PRO A 189 -6.10 -14.39 -31.02
C PRO A 189 -5.26 -15.34 -30.17
N ALA A 190 -3.92 -15.35 -30.33
CA ALA A 190 -3.01 -16.22 -29.58
C ALA A 190 -3.07 -15.91 -28.09
N LEU A 191 -3.20 -14.63 -27.75
CA LEU A 191 -3.23 -14.19 -26.37
C LEU A 191 -4.55 -14.56 -25.66
N ALA A 192 -5.60 -14.94 -26.41
CA ALA A 192 -6.85 -15.42 -25.83
C ALA A 192 -6.66 -16.65 -24.93
N GLY A 193 -5.63 -17.47 -25.20
CA GLY A 193 -5.31 -18.63 -24.38
C GLY A 193 -5.05 -18.29 -22.91
N ILE A 194 -4.52 -17.09 -22.61
CA ILE A 194 -4.17 -16.66 -21.25
C ILE A 194 -5.42 -16.49 -20.36
N PRO A 195 -6.38 -15.60 -20.67
CA PRO A 195 -7.58 -15.48 -19.85
C PRO A 195 -8.49 -16.71 -19.95
N LEU A 196 -8.48 -17.48 -21.06
CA LEU A 196 -9.23 -18.74 -21.12
C LEU A 196 -8.66 -19.79 -20.15
N ALA A 197 -7.34 -19.89 -20.05
CA ALA A 197 -6.67 -20.69 -19.02
C ALA A 197 -7.02 -20.21 -17.60
N ALA A 198 -7.06 -18.88 -17.39
CA ALA A 198 -7.47 -18.31 -16.12
C ALA A 198 -8.93 -18.64 -15.76
N ALA A 199 -9.83 -18.66 -16.74
CA ALA A 199 -11.23 -19.08 -16.55
C ALA A 199 -11.30 -20.54 -16.07
N VAL A 200 -10.59 -21.45 -16.73
CA VAL A 200 -10.50 -22.87 -16.33
C VAL A 200 -9.93 -23.01 -14.92
N LEU A 201 -8.84 -22.31 -14.61
CA LEU A 201 -8.20 -22.33 -13.30
C LEU A 201 -8.95 -21.57 -12.20
N THR A 202 -10.03 -20.86 -12.54
CA THR A 202 -10.94 -20.27 -11.55
C THR A 202 -11.99 -21.28 -11.12
N LYS A 203 -12.61 -21.95 -12.08
CA LYS A 203 -13.67 -22.94 -11.87
C LYS A 203 -13.67 -23.99 -13.00
N PRO A 204 -13.97 -25.26 -12.70
CA PRO A 204 -14.11 -26.30 -13.72
C PRO A 204 -15.10 -25.97 -14.84
N GLN A 205 -16.12 -25.15 -14.55
CA GLN A 205 -17.07 -24.65 -15.54
C GLN A 205 -16.42 -23.95 -16.74
N GLY A 206 -15.20 -23.40 -16.60
CA GLY A 206 -14.46 -22.82 -17.73
C GLY A 206 -14.20 -23.81 -18.86
N LEU A 207 -14.13 -25.12 -18.57
CA LEU A 207 -13.92 -26.19 -19.55
C LEU A 207 -15.08 -26.31 -20.55
N ILE A 208 -16.29 -25.90 -20.17
CA ILE A 208 -17.49 -25.93 -21.02
C ILE A 208 -17.26 -25.14 -22.32
N PHE A 209 -16.41 -24.11 -22.29
CA PHE A 209 -16.20 -23.25 -23.45
C PHE A 209 -15.08 -23.74 -24.39
N LEU A 210 -14.31 -24.77 -24.01
CA LEU A 210 -13.20 -25.26 -24.84
C LEU A 210 -13.64 -25.79 -26.22
N PRO A 211 -14.74 -26.57 -26.36
CA PRO A 211 -15.21 -27.01 -27.68
C PRO A 211 -15.54 -25.83 -28.61
N VAL A 212 -16.17 -24.79 -28.08
CA VAL A 212 -16.53 -23.57 -28.83
C VAL A 212 -15.28 -22.82 -29.30
N VAL A 213 -14.30 -22.65 -28.41
CA VAL A 213 -13.01 -22.02 -28.75
C VAL A 213 -12.26 -22.86 -29.78
N PHE A 214 -12.26 -24.19 -29.62
CA PHE A 214 -11.62 -25.12 -30.55
C PHE A 214 -12.24 -25.04 -31.95
N PHE A 215 -13.57 -25.11 -32.07
CA PHE A 215 -14.26 -24.98 -33.35
C PHE A 215 -14.04 -23.61 -34.01
N GLU A 216 -13.99 -22.53 -33.23
CA GLU A 216 -13.66 -21.19 -33.73
C GLU A 216 -12.23 -21.12 -34.29
N LEU A 217 -11.25 -21.70 -33.60
CA LEU A 217 -9.86 -21.72 -34.06
C LEU A 217 -9.68 -22.63 -35.29
N LEU A 218 -10.32 -23.80 -35.31
CA LEU A 218 -10.32 -24.69 -36.48
C LEU A 218 -10.90 -24.01 -37.72
N LYS A 219 -12.01 -23.29 -37.55
CA LYS A 219 -12.69 -22.59 -38.63
C LYS A 219 -11.82 -21.53 -39.30
N ARG A 220 -10.87 -20.94 -38.57
CA ARG A 220 -9.91 -19.97 -39.12
C ARG A 220 -8.91 -20.60 -40.08
N ARG A 221 -8.78 -21.94 -40.10
CA ARG A 221 -7.84 -22.70 -40.94
C ARG A 221 -6.37 -22.29 -40.77
N ASP A 222 -6.03 -21.70 -39.62
CA ASP A 222 -4.67 -21.29 -39.27
C ASP A 222 -4.14 -22.15 -38.11
N TRP A 223 -3.46 -23.24 -38.47
CA TRP A 223 -2.88 -24.18 -37.51
C TRP A 223 -1.78 -23.55 -36.65
N LYS A 224 -1.02 -22.58 -37.17
CA LYS A 224 0.00 -21.86 -36.38
C LYS A 224 -0.67 -21.04 -35.29
N GLN A 225 -1.78 -20.40 -35.62
CA GLN A 225 -2.55 -19.61 -34.68
C GLN A 225 -3.24 -20.47 -33.62
N LEU A 226 -3.77 -21.63 -34.00
CA LEU A 226 -4.29 -22.62 -33.06
C LEU A 226 -3.20 -23.08 -32.07
N LEU A 227 -2.03 -23.49 -32.58
CA LEU A 227 -0.90 -23.92 -31.74
C LEU A 227 -0.40 -22.81 -30.81
N LYS A 228 -0.31 -21.57 -31.28
CA LYS A 228 0.09 -20.42 -30.44
C LYS A 228 -0.90 -20.15 -29.32
N THR A 229 -2.21 -20.25 -29.62
CA THR A 229 -3.27 -20.03 -28.62
C THR A 229 -3.23 -21.12 -27.56
N LEU A 230 -3.07 -22.37 -27.98
CA LEU A 230 -2.92 -23.52 -27.10
C LEU A 230 -1.65 -23.41 -26.23
N ALA A 231 -0.51 -23.06 -26.84
CA ALA A 231 0.75 -22.87 -26.13
C ALA A 231 0.66 -21.77 -25.07
N CYS A 232 0.03 -20.63 -25.39
CA CYS A 232 -0.20 -19.55 -24.41
C CYS A 232 -1.09 -20.02 -23.26
N GLY A 233 -2.14 -20.80 -23.54
CA GLY A 233 -3.03 -21.37 -22.51
C GLY A 233 -2.30 -22.37 -21.61
N ILE A 234 -1.60 -23.35 -22.20
CA ILE A 234 -0.83 -24.36 -21.45
C ILE A 234 0.26 -23.71 -20.60
N ALA A 235 1.02 -22.77 -21.17
CA ALA A 235 2.04 -22.04 -20.41
C ALA A 235 1.43 -21.27 -19.23
N SER A 236 0.27 -20.64 -19.42
CA SER A 236 -0.44 -19.94 -18.34
C SER A 236 -0.90 -20.91 -17.24
N ILE A 237 -1.42 -22.08 -17.62
CA ILE A 237 -1.79 -23.13 -16.66
C ILE A 237 -0.56 -23.55 -15.86
N PHE A 238 0.53 -23.87 -16.54
CA PHE A 238 1.77 -24.33 -15.90
C PHE A 238 2.30 -23.32 -14.88
N VAL A 239 2.37 -22.04 -15.25
CA VAL A 239 2.84 -20.97 -14.35
C VAL A 239 1.99 -20.87 -13.09
N VAL A 240 0.66 -20.95 -13.22
CA VAL A 240 -0.26 -20.80 -12.07
C VAL A 240 -0.20 -22.01 -11.14
N ILE A 241 -0.10 -23.23 -11.69
CA ILE A 241 -0.08 -24.46 -10.88
C ILE A 241 1.30 -24.78 -10.30
N LEU A 242 2.39 -24.21 -10.84
CA LEU A 242 3.76 -24.57 -10.50
C LEU A 242 4.02 -24.64 -8.98
N PRO A 243 3.62 -23.66 -8.15
CA PRO A 243 3.90 -23.70 -6.71
C PRO A 243 3.26 -24.89 -5.97
N PHE A 244 2.15 -25.41 -6.48
CA PHE A 244 1.44 -26.57 -5.91
C PHE A 244 1.93 -27.88 -6.53
N ALA A 245 2.19 -27.88 -7.84
CA ALA A 245 2.70 -29.02 -8.59
C ALA A 245 4.08 -29.48 -8.07
N LEU A 246 4.91 -28.56 -7.58
CA LEU A 246 6.19 -28.90 -6.94
C LEU A 246 6.04 -29.77 -5.68
N ARG A 247 4.87 -29.73 -5.00
CA ARG A 247 4.60 -30.52 -3.80
C ARG A 247 3.70 -31.73 -4.04
N GLN A 248 2.78 -31.63 -5.02
CA GLN A 248 1.77 -32.66 -5.31
C GLN A 248 2.10 -33.53 -6.53
N GLY A 249 3.10 -33.14 -7.30
CA GLY A 249 3.36 -33.63 -8.65
C GLY A 249 2.47 -32.95 -9.71
N PRO A 250 2.90 -32.94 -10.98
CA PRO A 250 2.18 -32.25 -12.06
C PRO A 250 0.83 -32.89 -12.41
N ALA A 251 0.66 -34.20 -12.17
CA ALA A 251 -0.57 -34.93 -12.48
C ALA A 251 -1.72 -34.67 -11.49
N TRP A 252 -1.43 -34.10 -10.32
CA TRP A 252 -2.43 -33.84 -9.28
C TRP A 252 -3.58 -32.94 -9.76
N ILE A 253 -3.29 -31.97 -10.63
CA ILE A 253 -4.32 -31.08 -11.16
C ILE A 253 -5.42 -31.88 -11.87
N PHE A 254 -5.09 -32.91 -12.64
CA PHE A 254 -6.09 -33.75 -13.30
C PHE A 254 -6.97 -34.48 -12.28
N ARG A 255 -6.37 -35.03 -11.22
CA ARG A 255 -7.11 -35.67 -10.12
C ARG A 255 -8.06 -34.70 -9.44
N LEU A 256 -7.66 -33.45 -9.21
CA LEU A 256 -8.53 -32.42 -8.65
C LEU A 256 -9.80 -32.23 -9.51
N TYR A 257 -9.65 -32.07 -10.82
CA TYR A 257 -10.81 -31.88 -11.71
C TYR A 257 -11.71 -33.11 -11.80
N PHE A 258 -11.14 -34.32 -11.87
CA PHE A 258 -11.92 -35.57 -11.89
C PHE A 258 -12.71 -35.76 -10.58
N ASN A 259 -12.04 -35.62 -9.43
CA ASN A 259 -12.68 -35.75 -8.12
C ASN A 259 -13.78 -34.70 -7.91
N THR A 260 -13.56 -33.46 -8.37
CA THR A 260 -14.58 -32.39 -8.28
C THR A 260 -15.80 -32.72 -9.12
N ALA A 261 -15.63 -33.31 -10.31
CA ALA A 261 -16.73 -33.74 -11.15
C ALA A 261 -17.50 -34.94 -10.57
N GLU A 262 -16.83 -35.80 -9.79
CA GLU A 262 -17.43 -36.97 -9.13
C GLU A 262 -18.11 -36.66 -7.80
N GLY A 263 -17.78 -35.55 -7.14
CA GLY A 263 -18.30 -35.19 -5.81
C GLY A 263 -19.81 -34.96 -5.71
N TYR A 264 -20.52 -34.82 -6.83
CA TYR A 264 -21.96 -34.53 -6.86
C TYR A 264 -22.70 -35.44 -7.88
N PRO A 265 -22.87 -36.75 -7.61
CA PRO A 265 -23.39 -37.74 -8.56
C PRO A 265 -24.93 -37.67 -8.68
N TYR A 266 -25.47 -36.50 -9.01
CA TYR A 266 -26.91 -36.26 -9.16
C TYR A 266 -27.27 -36.02 -10.63
N ALA A 267 -28.43 -36.50 -11.06
CA ALA A 267 -29.00 -36.17 -12.37
C ALA A 267 -29.20 -34.65 -12.51
N SER A 268 -29.64 -33.98 -11.44
CA SER A 268 -29.61 -32.52 -11.29
C SER A 268 -29.52 -32.15 -9.82
N LEU A 269 -28.77 -31.11 -9.47
CA LEU A 269 -28.60 -30.63 -8.10
C LEU A 269 -29.11 -29.19 -8.00
N ASN A 270 -30.42 -29.05 -7.84
CA ASN A 270 -31.16 -27.78 -7.84
C ASN A 270 -31.06 -26.96 -9.14
N ALA A 271 -30.46 -27.47 -10.21
CA ALA A 271 -30.50 -26.81 -11.51
C ALA A 271 -31.90 -26.96 -12.13
N PHE A 272 -32.52 -25.84 -12.51
CA PHE A 272 -33.85 -25.83 -13.14
C PHE A 272 -33.73 -26.16 -14.64
N ASN A 273 -33.46 -27.44 -14.93
CA ASN A 273 -33.12 -27.99 -16.24
C ASN A 273 -34.04 -29.16 -16.64
N PHE A 274 -33.68 -29.87 -17.73
CA PHE A 274 -34.45 -31.01 -18.24
C PHE A 274 -34.68 -32.10 -17.20
N PHE A 275 -33.62 -32.52 -16.52
CA PHE A 275 -33.72 -33.58 -15.51
C PHE A 275 -34.60 -33.17 -14.33
N SER A 276 -34.51 -31.93 -13.87
CA SER A 276 -35.41 -31.41 -12.83
C SER A 276 -36.87 -31.36 -13.28
N LEU A 277 -37.14 -31.03 -14.56
CA LEU A 277 -38.50 -31.00 -15.09
C LEU A 277 -39.17 -32.38 -15.09
N ILE A 278 -38.41 -33.43 -15.41
CA ILE A 278 -38.92 -34.82 -15.39
C ILE A 278 -38.89 -35.45 -13.99
N GLY A 279 -38.66 -34.65 -12.93
CA GLY A 279 -38.69 -35.11 -11.54
C GLY A 279 -37.40 -35.77 -11.06
N ALA A 280 -36.28 -35.60 -11.77
CA ALA A 280 -34.97 -36.15 -11.42
C ALA A 280 -34.05 -35.15 -10.68
N ASN A 281 -34.61 -34.12 -10.04
CA ASN A 281 -33.82 -33.28 -9.12
C ASN A 281 -33.41 -34.12 -7.90
N LEU A 282 -32.14 -34.08 -7.51
CA LEU A 282 -31.54 -34.82 -6.39
C LEU A 282 -31.54 -36.35 -6.53
N LYS A 283 -31.98 -36.89 -7.68
CA LYS A 283 -31.83 -38.33 -7.99
C LYS A 283 -30.39 -38.65 -8.35
N SER A 284 -29.96 -39.88 -8.06
CA SER A 284 -28.62 -40.33 -8.44
C SER A 284 -28.49 -40.35 -9.96
N ASP A 285 -27.34 -39.93 -10.49
CA ASP A 285 -27.08 -39.99 -11.94
C ASP A 285 -26.94 -41.43 -12.48
N SER A 286 -26.75 -42.40 -11.58
CA SER A 286 -26.73 -43.83 -11.88
C SER A 286 -28.13 -44.47 -12.02
N GLU A 287 -29.19 -43.79 -11.57
CA GLU A 287 -30.56 -44.31 -11.70
C GLU A 287 -30.99 -44.40 -13.17
N ALA A 288 -31.77 -45.45 -13.49
CA ALA A 288 -32.26 -45.70 -14.83
C ALA A 288 -33.50 -44.86 -15.16
N PHE A 289 -33.50 -44.31 -16.38
CA PHE A 289 -34.63 -43.66 -17.03
C PHE A 289 -34.72 -44.19 -18.47
N LEU A 290 -35.82 -44.85 -18.84
CA LEU A 290 -35.99 -45.45 -20.17
C LEU A 290 -34.79 -46.32 -20.61
N MET A 291 -34.45 -47.34 -19.79
CA MET A 291 -33.38 -48.34 -20.03
C MET A 291 -31.92 -47.85 -19.92
N LEU A 292 -31.66 -46.54 -19.86
CA LEU A 292 -30.32 -45.98 -19.68
C LEU A 292 -30.23 -45.20 -18.37
N SER A 293 -29.05 -45.11 -17.77
CA SER A 293 -28.86 -44.22 -16.61
C SER A 293 -28.96 -42.75 -17.01
N TYR A 294 -29.29 -41.86 -16.06
CA TYR A 294 -29.24 -40.41 -16.33
C TYR A 294 -27.86 -39.95 -16.80
N GLN A 295 -26.78 -40.53 -16.29
CA GLN A 295 -25.42 -40.27 -16.75
C GLN A 295 -25.23 -40.64 -18.23
N GLN A 296 -25.71 -41.81 -18.65
CA GLN A 296 -25.67 -42.25 -20.05
C GLN A 296 -26.48 -41.30 -20.95
N TRP A 297 -27.68 -40.90 -20.52
CA TRP A 297 -28.47 -39.89 -21.21
C TRP A 297 -27.74 -38.55 -21.33
N GLY A 298 -27.13 -38.07 -20.23
CA GLY A 298 -26.33 -36.85 -20.22
C GLY A 298 -25.19 -36.90 -21.24
N ILE A 299 -24.46 -38.02 -21.31
CA ILE A 299 -23.38 -38.21 -22.30
C ILE A 299 -23.93 -38.16 -23.73
N LEU A 300 -24.99 -38.90 -24.03
CA LEU A 300 -25.60 -38.95 -25.37
C LEU A 300 -26.09 -37.56 -25.83
N LEU A 301 -26.78 -36.84 -24.95
CA LEU A 301 -27.27 -35.50 -25.24
C LEU A 301 -26.13 -34.50 -25.41
N MET A 302 -25.04 -34.64 -24.65
CA MET A 302 -23.84 -33.81 -24.79
C MET A 302 -23.07 -34.07 -26.08
N ILE A 303 -23.01 -35.32 -26.55
CA ILE A 303 -22.49 -35.66 -27.88
C ILE A 303 -23.36 -34.97 -28.93
N GLY A 304 -24.68 -35.10 -28.85
CA GLY A 304 -25.62 -34.43 -29.75
C GLY A 304 -25.44 -32.91 -29.80
N LEU A 305 -25.29 -32.25 -28.65
CA LEU A 305 -25.04 -30.81 -28.55
C LEU A 305 -23.69 -30.40 -29.15
N THR A 306 -22.65 -31.21 -28.95
CA THR A 306 -21.33 -30.99 -29.53
C THR A 306 -21.38 -31.11 -31.06
N VAL A 307 -22.06 -32.13 -31.57
CA VAL A 307 -22.30 -32.31 -33.01
C VAL A 307 -23.10 -31.14 -33.58
N PHE A 308 -24.19 -30.74 -32.93
CA PHE A 308 -24.99 -29.58 -33.35
C PHE A 308 -24.12 -28.31 -33.43
N THR A 309 -23.29 -28.07 -32.42
CA THR A 309 -22.39 -26.90 -32.37
C THR A 309 -21.32 -26.99 -33.46
N ALA A 310 -20.74 -28.16 -33.72
CA ALA A 310 -19.81 -28.37 -34.83
C ALA A 310 -20.48 -28.09 -36.19
N ILE A 311 -21.70 -28.56 -36.42
CA ILE A 311 -22.48 -28.26 -37.64
C ILE A 311 -22.79 -26.76 -37.73
N LEU A 312 -23.13 -26.12 -36.61
CA LEU A 312 -23.35 -24.67 -36.53
C LEU A 312 -22.09 -23.89 -36.95
N TYR A 313 -20.91 -24.35 -36.54
CA TYR A 313 -19.63 -23.77 -36.96
C TYR A 313 -19.29 -24.07 -38.41
N TRP A 314 -19.60 -25.27 -38.91
CA TRP A 314 -19.36 -25.65 -40.30
C TRP A 314 -20.21 -24.80 -41.26
N LYS A 315 -21.52 -24.65 -40.98
CA LYS A 315 -22.45 -23.94 -41.86
C LYS A 315 -22.62 -22.45 -41.56
N GLY A 316 -22.46 -22.04 -40.30
CA GLY A 316 -22.71 -20.67 -39.86
C GLY A 316 -21.68 -19.66 -40.37
N LYS A 317 -22.01 -18.37 -40.38
CA LYS A 317 -21.09 -17.28 -40.76
C LYS A 317 -21.34 -16.03 -39.89
N GLY A 318 -20.39 -15.11 -39.90
CA GLY A 318 -20.51 -13.80 -39.24
C GLY A 318 -19.74 -13.66 -37.92
N PRO A 319 -19.45 -12.41 -37.50
CA PRO A 319 -18.64 -12.11 -36.31
C PRO A 319 -19.28 -12.50 -34.98
N GLN A 320 -20.60 -12.75 -34.96
CA GLN A 320 -21.34 -13.17 -33.79
C GLN A 320 -21.21 -14.67 -33.47
N LEU A 321 -20.71 -15.48 -34.42
CA LEU A 321 -20.68 -16.94 -34.30
C LEU A 321 -20.00 -17.46 -33.03
N PRO A 322 -18.85 -16.93 -32.56
CA PRO A 322 -18.24 -17.37 -31.30
C PRO A 322 -19.16 -17.23 -30.10
N TYR A 323 -19.93 -16.15 -30.07
CA TYR A 323 -20.83 -15.82 -28.97
C TYR A 323 -22.12 -16.63 -29.07
N VAL A 324 -22.66 -16.83 -30.27
CA VAL A 324 -23.84 -17.71 -30.51
C VAL A 324 -23.50 -19.16 -30.16
N GLY A 325 -22.33 -19.65 -30.58
CA GLY A 325 -21.83 -20.96 -30.21
C GLY A 325 -21.65 -21.11 -28.70
N ALA A 326 -21.11 -20.10 -28.03
CA ALA A 326 -20.97 -20.08 -26.57
C ALA A 326 -22.33 -20.13 -25.86
N VAL A 327 -23.34 -19.37 -26.30
CA VAL A 327 -24.70 -19.43 -25.74
C VAL A 327 -25.32 -20.80 -25.94
N ALA A 328 -25.32 -21.31 -27.18
CA ALA A 328 -25.93 -22.59 -27.50
C ALA A 328 -25.31 -23.73 -26.69
N PHE A 329 -23.97 -23.75 -26.60
CA PHE A 329 -23.25 -24.81 -25.89
C PHE A 329 -23.37 -24.68 -24.37
N SER A 330 -23.18 -23.50 -23.79
CA SER A 330 -23.29 -23.32 -22.32
C SER A 330 -24.72 -23.52 -21.81
N MET A 331 -25.71 -22.99 -22.53
CA MET A 331 -27.11 -23.22 -22.18
C MET A 331 -27.50 -24.69 -22.37
N GLY A 332 -27.08 -25.33 -23.46
CA GLY A 332 -27.33 -26.74 -23.68
C GLY A 332 -26.64 -27.63 -22.65
N PHE A 333 -25.42 -27.29 -22.22
CA PHE A 333 -24.71 -28.00 -21.16
C PHE A 333 -25.51 -27.96 -19.85
N PHE A 334 -26.01 -26.78 -19.45
CA PHE A 334 -26.87 -26.64 -18.28
C PHE A 334 -28.19 -27.43 -18.42
N MET A 335 -28.80 -27.42 -19.60
CA MET A 335 -30.09 -28.08 -19.83
C MET A 335 -30.00 -29.59 -19.89
N LEU A 336 -28.95 -30.13 -20.51
CA LEU A 336 -28.88 -31.52 -20.96
C LEU A 336 -27.81 -32.36 -20.26
N SER A 337 -26.88 -31.76 -19.53
CA SER A 337 -25.87 -32.49 -18.75
C SER A 337 -26.37 -32.82 -17.35
N VAL A 338 -25.80 -33.88 -16.75
CA VAL A 338 -26.01 -34.27 -15.35
C VAL A 338 -25.03 -33.52 -14.44
N ARG A 339 -25.20 -33.61 -13.11
CA ARG A 339 -24.34 -32.98 -12.08
C ARG A 339 -24.32 -31.44 -12.15
N MET A 340 -25.44 -30.84 -12.55
CA MET A 340 -25.57 -29.39 -12.72
C MET A 340 -26.10 -28.70 -11.47
N HIS A 341 -25.61 -27.48 -11.21
CA HIS A 341 -26.07 -26.60 -10.14
C HIS A 341 -26.83 -25.37 -10.67
N GLU A 342 -27.69 -24.79 -9.82
CA GLU A 342 -28.60 -23.66 -10.06
C GLU A 342 -28.00 -22.40 -10.70
N ARG A 343 -26.67 -22.22 -10.59
CA ARG A 343 -25.94 -21.02 -11.04
C ARG A 343 -25.19 -21.18 -12.36
N TYR A 344 -25.08 -22.41 -12.89
CA TYR A 344 -24.22 -22.70 -14.04
C TYR A 344 -24.68 -22.04 -15.36
N LEU A 345 -25.92 -21.54 -15.40
CA LEU A 345 -26.47 -20.78 -16.54
C LEU A 345 -25.98 -19.32 -16.59
N PHE A 346 -25.36 -18.81 -15.51
CA PHE A 346 -24.93 -17.42 -15.35
C PHE A 346 -24.13 -16.82 -16.54
N PRO A 347 -23.13 -17.51 -17.14
CA PRO A 347 -22.32 -16.93 -18.22
C PRO A 347 -23.10 -16.52 -19.47
N VAL A 348 -24.28 -17.12 -19.71
CA VAL A 348 -25.12 -16.83 -20.88
C VAL A 348 -25.51 -15.34 -20.95
N LEU A 349 -25.66 -14.67 -19.79
CA LEU A 349 -26.02 -13.26 -19.72
C LEU A 349 -24.99 -12.36 -20.44
N PHE A 350 -23.70 -12.63 -20.28
CA PHE A 350 -22.65 -11.90 -20.98
C PHE A 350 -22.71 -12.14 -22.49
N PHE A 351 -22.81 -13.41 -22.90
CA PHE A 351 -22.77 -13.76 -24.33
C PHE A 351 -23.98 -13.23 -25.10
N LEU A 352 -25.18 -13.24 -24.50
CA LEU A 352 -26.38 -12.66 -25.14
C LEU A 352 -26.24 -11.16 -25.39
N LEU A 353 -25.66 -10.40 -24.44
CA LEU A 353 -25.36 -8.97 -24.63
C LEU A 353 -24.27 -8.76 -25.69
N MET A 354 -23.26 -9.63 -25.74
CA MET A 354 -22.27 -9.58 -26.82
C MET A 354 -22.91 -9.84 -28.19
N ILE A 355 -23.87 -10.76 -28.30
CA ILE A 355 -24.59 -10.97 -29.56
C ILE A 355 -25.40 -9.73 -29.92
N LEU A 356 -26.11 -9.11 -28.98
CA LEU A 356 -26.79 -7.81 -29.19
C LEU A 356 -25.82 -6.74 -29.72
N ILE A 357 -24.62 -6.66 -29.15
CA ILE A 357 -23.57 -5.72 -29.60
C ILE A 357 -23.16 -5.99 -31.05
N GLN A 358 -23.03 -7.26 -31.46
CA GLN A 358 -22.56 -7.64 -32.80
C GLN A 358 -23.65 -7.57 -33.87
N THR A 359 -24.88 -8.02 -33.56
CA THR A 359 -25.95 -8.19 -34.55
C THR A 359 -27.04 -7.14 -34.46
N ARG A 360 -27.16 -6.44 -33.33
CA ARG A 360 -28.30 -5.57 -32.98
C ARG A 360 -29.65 -6.30 -33.00
N ASP A 361 -29.64 -7.63 -32.92
CA ASP A 361 -30.84 -8.45 -33.04
C ASP A 361 -31.74 -8.29 -31.81
N LYS A 362 -33.03 -8.03 -32.00
CA LYS A 362 -33.96 -7.81 -30.87
C LYS A 362 -34.17 -9.08 -30.02
N TRP A 363 -34.03 -10.26 -30.62
CA TRP A 363 -34.27 -11.52 -29.91
C TRP A 363 -33.19 -11.83 -28.90
N SER A 364 -31.93 -11.42 -29.13
CA SER A 364 -30.88 -11.59 -28.11
C SER A 364 -31.18 -10.80 -26.84
N LEU A 365 -31.81 -9.62 -26.95
CA LEU A 365 -32.27 -8.83 -25.80
C LEU A 365 -33.47 -9.49 -25.09
N ILE A 366 -34.41 -10.05 -25.84
CA ILE A 366 -35.54 -10.80 -25.27
C ILE A 366 -35.02 -12.03 -24.51
N PHE A 367 -34.15 -12.82 -25.14
CA PHE A 367 -33.53 -13.98 -24.50
C PHE A 367 -32.71 -13.58 -23.28
N TYR A 368 -32.02 -12.43 -23.32
CA TYR A 368 -31.33 -11.91 -22.14
C TYR A 368 -32.29 -11.63 -20.99
N GLY A 369 -33.44 -11.01 -21.27
CA GLY A 369 -34.48 -10.75 -20.27
C GLY A 369 -35.03 -12.04 -19.65
N VAL A 370 -35.38 -13.03 -20.47
CA VAL A 370 -35.89 -14.32 -19.98
C VAL A 370 -34.80 -15.09 -19.22
N ALA A 371 -33.58 -15.18 -19.76
CA ALA A 371 -32.45 -15.84 -19.09
C ALA A 371 -32.10 -15.15 -17.76
N SER A 372 -32.13 -13.82 -17.72
CA SER A 372 -31.91 -13.06 -16.48
C SER A 372 -32.96 -13.41 -15.43
N PHE A 373 -34.23 -13.52 -15.82
CA PHE A 373 -35.28 -13.95 -14.91
C PHE A 373 -35.09 -15.39 -14.45
N THR A 374 -34.78 -16.33 -15.35
CA THR A 374 -34.66 -17.75 -14.96
C THR A 374 -33.42 -18.02 -14.12
N VAL A 375 -32.28 -17.38 -14.42
CA VAL A 375 -31.07 -17.43 -13.58
C VAL A 375 -31.39 -16.85 -12.20
N PHE A 376 -32.01 -15.67 -12.14
CA PHE A 376 -32.41 -15.07 -10.87
C PHE A 376 -33.35 -15.98 -10.09
N ALA A 377 -34.41 -16.50 -10.70
CA ALA A 377 -35.40 -17.34 -10.04
C ALA A 377 -34.80 -18.64 -9.52
N ASN A 378 -33.92 -19.29 -10.30
CA ASN A 378 -33.27 -20.53 -9.91
C ASN A 378 -32.34 -20.29 -8.70
N THR A 379 -31.43 -19.33 -8.80
CA THR A 379 -30.50 -18.98 -7.72
C THR A 379 -31.25 -18.46 -6.49
N PHE A 380 -32.26 -17.60 -6.67
CA PHE A 380 -33.00 -17.03 -5.54
C PHE A 380 -33.78 -18.09 -4.78
N ALA A 381 -34.42 -19.04 -5.47
CA ALA A 381 -35.19 -20.10 -4.82
C ALA A 381 -34.30 -20.97 -3.91
N VAL A 382 -33.09 -21.30 -4.35
CA VAL A 382 -32.13 -22.08 -3.55
C VAL A 382 -31.62 -21.27 -2.37
N LEU A 383 -31.22 -20.01 -2.58
CA LEU A 383 -30.71 -19.15 -1.51
C LEU A 383 -31.78 -18.87 -0.45
N ASP A 384 -33.00 -18.51 -0.87
CA ASP A 384 -34.12 -18.22 0.04
C ASP A 384 -34.47 -19.45 0.88
N ARG A 385 -34.43 -20.65 0.28
CA ARG A 385 -34.64 -21.90 1.01
C ARG A 385 -33.52 -22.21 2.00
N MET A 386 -32.26 -22.05 1.60
CA MET A 386 -31.12 -22.22 2.49
C MET A 386 -31.24 -21.31 3.72
N LEU A 387 -31.58 -20.03 3.51
CA LEU A 387 -31.68 -19.05 4.59
C LEU A 387 -32.91 -19.26 5.49
N LYS A 388 -34.01 -19.83 4.99
CA LYS A 388 -35.23 -20.04 5.78
C LYS A 388 -35.34 -21.40 6.44
N ALA A 389 -34.86 -22.43 5.76
CA ALA A 389 -35.06 -23.83 6.14
C ALA A 389 -33.74 -24.56 6.46
N GLY A 390 -32.59 -23.87 6.39
CA GLY A 390 -31.27 -24.46 6.66
C GLY A 390 -30.83 -25.50 5.62
N SER A 391 -31.55 -25.62 4.50
CA SER A 391 -31.27 -26.60 3.44
C SER A 391 -31.40 -25.97 2.06
N PRO A 392 -30.44 -26.20 1.14
CA PRO A 392 -30.52 -25.66 -0.21
C PRO A 392 -31.41 -26.51 -1.14
N HIS A 393 -31.81 -27.71 -0.73
CA HIS A 393 -32.41 -28.71 -1.62
C HIS A 393 -33.89 -28.47 -1.88
N ILE A 394 -34.23 -28.15 -3.12
CA ILE A 394 -35.62 -27.94 -3.55
C ILE A 394 -36.26 -29.31 -3.83
N PRO A 395 -37.41 -29.64 -3.20
CA PRO A 395 -38.06 -30.92 -3.42
C PRO A 395 -38.41 -31.18 -4.89
N PRO A 396 -38.30 -32.43 -5.37
CA PRO A 396 -38.86 -32.83 -6.66
C PRO A 396 -40.35 -32.47 -6.71
N GLY A 397 -40.81 -31.93 -7.85
CA GLY A 397 -42.21 -31.54 -8.02
C GLY A 397 -42.58 -30.16 -7.48
N HIS A 398 -41.66 -29.42 -6.85
CA HIS A 398 -41.94 -28.06 -6.39
C HIS A 398 -42.39 -27.14 -7.56
N PRO A 399 -43.51 -26.39 -7.45
CA PRO A 399 -44.09 -25.67 -8.58
C PRO A 399 -43.14 -24.69 -9.27
N VAL A 400 -42.37 -23.93 -8.48
CA VAL A 400 -41.38 -22.98 -9.03
C VAL A 400 -40.28 -23.70 -9.80
N LEU A 401 -39.83 -24.87 -9.33
CA LEU A 401 -38.81 -25.66 -9.99
C LEU A 401 -39.33 -26.15 -11.34
N LEU A 402 -40.53 -26.73 -11.38
CA LEU A 402 -41.13 -27.22 -12.62
C LEU A 402 -41.41 -26.09 -13.63
N LEU A 403 -42.04 -25.01 -13.19
CA LEU A 403 -42.43 -23.89 -14.06
C LEU A 403 -41.20 -23.21 -14.68
N VAL A 404 -40.17 -22.93 -13.88
CA VAL A 404 -38.95 -22.28 -14.37
C VAL A 404 -38.12 -23.25 -15.21
N SER A 405 -38.09 -24.56 -14.88
CA SER A 405 -37.43 -25.57 -15.72
C SER A 405 -38.10 -25.69 -17.09
N ALA A 406 -39.42 -25.70 -17.15
CA ALA A 406 -40.18 -25.69 -18.41
C ALA A 406 -39.86 -24.44 -19.24
N LEU A 407 -39.86 -23.25 -18.60
CA LEU A 407 -39.50 -21.99 -19.26
C LEU A 407 -38.06 -22.03 -19.80
N ASN A 408 -37.13 -22.61 -19.05
CA ASN A 408 -35.73 -22.78 -19.45
C ASN A 408 -35.56 -23.69 -20.67
N ILE A 409 -36.32 -24.79 -20.76
CA ILE A 409 -36.33 -25.67 -21.93
C ILE A 409 -36.93 -24.97 -23.16
N ILE A 410 -38.04 -24.26 -22.98
CA ILE A 410 -38.65 -23.47 -24.06
C ILE A 410 -37.66 -22.42 -24.57
N LEU A 411 -36.99 -21.70 -23.66
CA LEU A 411 -35.95 -20.74 -24.00
C LEU A 411 -34.79 -21.41 -24.74
N PHE A 412 -34.32 -22.56 -24.27
CA PHE A 412 -33.24 -23.32 -24.91
C PHE A 412 -33.60 -23.74 -26.35
N ALA A 413 -34.79 -24.31 -26.55
CA ALA A 413 -35.28 -24.68 -27.88
C ALA A 413 -35.37 -23.45 -28.80
N ALA A 414 -35.91 -22.34 -28.29
CA ALA A 414 -35.99 -21.08 -29.02
C ALA A 414 -34.59 -20.54 -29.39
N VAL A 415 -33.61 -20.63 -28.49
CA VAL A 415 -32.22 -20.23 -28.72
C VAL A 415 -31.55 -21.12 -29.76
N LEU A 416 -31.76 -22.44 -29.78
CA LEU A 416 -31.18 -23.32 -30.81
C LEU A 416 -31.75 -23.00 -32.20
N ILE A 417 -33.07 -22.86 -32.30
CA ILE A 417 -33.75 -22.50 -33.56
C ILE A 417 -33.27 -21.12 -34.04
N TRP A 418 -33.22 -20.13 -33.14
CA TRP A 418 -32.74 -18.80 -33.46
C TRP A 418 -31.26 -18.80 -33.83
N SER A 419 -30.41 -19.58 -33.15
CA SER A 419 -28.98 -19.70 -33.47
C SER A 419 -28.81 -20.17 -34.92
N TRP A 420 -29.55 -21.22 -35.32
CA TRP A 420 -29.55 -21.69 -36.70
C TRP A 420 -30.00 -20.60 -37.69
N ARG A 421 -31.12 -19.93 -37.41
CA ARG A 421 -31.64 -18.85 -38.27
C ARG A 421 -30.67 -17.66 -38.38
N ASN A 422 -30.03 -17.29 -37.27
CA ASN A 422 -29.16 -16.13 -37.18
C ASN A 422 -27.84 -16.34 -37.92
N VAL A 423 -27.12 -17.44 -37.65
CA VAL A 423 -25.77 -17.64 -38.21
C VAL A 423 -25.74 -18.51 -39.47
N VAL A 424 -26.69 -19.44 -39.68
CA VAL A 424 -26.71 -20.30 -40.88
C VAL A 424 -27.57 -19.70 -41.98
N GLN A 425 -28.80 -19.26 -41.66
CA GLN A 425 -29.71 -18.67 -42.65
C GLN A 425 -29.51 -17.16 -42.85
N GLY A 426 -28.69 -16.50 -42.01
CA GLY A 426 -28.46 -15.05 -42.06
C GLY A 426 -29.71 -14.20 -41.73
N LYS A 427 -30.78 -14.81 -41.21
CA LYS A 427 -32.03 -14.14 -40.89
C LYS A 427 -31.94 -13.51 -39.50
N SER A 428 -31.45 -12.27 -39.43
CA SER A 428 -31.49 -11.44 -38.21
C SER A 428 -32.61 -10.40 -38.29
N GLN A 429 -33.21 -10.08 -37.15
CA GLN A 429 -34.21 -9.01 -37.03
C GLN A 429 -33.60 -7.86 -36.22
N PRO A 430 -32.90 -6.91 -36.88
CA PRO A 430 -32.22 -5.84 -36.19
C PRO A 430 -33.22 -4.89 -35.52
N LEU A 431 -32.89 -4.43 -34.32
CA LEU A 431 -33.50 -3.25 -33.71
C LEU A 431 -33.29 -2.05 -34.64
N TYR A 432 -34.30 -1.19 -34.81
CA TYR A 432 -34.19 0.02 -35.64
C TYR A 432 -33.25 1.04 -34.98
N ILE A 433 -31.95 0.86 -35.25
CA ILE A 433 -30.84 1.55 -34.60
C ILE A 433 -29.97 2.13 -35.72
N ARG A 434 -30.01 3.47 -35.89
CA ARG A 434 -29.30 4.18 -36.98
C ARG A 434 -27.78 3.93 -36.90
N ALA A 435 -27.22 3.26 -37.90
CA ALA A 435 -25.82 2.81 -37.88
C ALA A 435 -24.81 3.98 -37.83
N PRO A 436 -23.72 3.89 -37.04
CA PRO A 436 -22.57 4.77 -37.19
C PRO A 436 -21.79 4.47 -38.49
N LYS A 437 -21.15 5.50 -39.06
CA LYS A 437 -20.54 5.55 -40.41
C LYS A 437 -19.30 4.65 -40.68
N LYS A 438 -18.86 3.76 -39.78
CA LYS A 438 -17.64 2.94 -39.99
C LYS A 438 -17.97 1.45 -40.25
N PRO A 439 -17.37 0.80 -41.28
CA PRO A 439 -17.56 -0.63 -41.55
C PRO A 439 -16.97 -1.55 -40.48
N LEU A 440 -17.42 -2.81 -40.54
CA LEU A 440 -17.55 -3.84 -39.50
C LEU A 440 -16.32 -4.73 -39.18
N GLU A 441 -15.11 -4.43 -39.63
CA GLU A 441 -14.06 -5.48 -39.71
C GLU A 441 -13.14 -5.65 -38.51
N ASP A 442 -12.94 -4.62 -37.68
CA ASP A 442 -11.93 -4.69 -36.62
C ASP A 442 -12.56 -5.01 -35.25
N GLY A 443 -12.12 -6.12 -34.64
CA GLY A 443 -12.35 -6.45 -33.22
C GLY A 443 -12.02 -5.27 -32.29
N PRO A 444 -12.47 -5.30 -31.04
CA PRO A 444 -12.35 -4.14 -30.15
C PRO A 444 -10.89 -3.62 -30.07
N LEU A 445 -10.72 -2.29 -30.23
CA LEU A 445 -9.49 -1.57 -30.58
C LEU A 445 -8.24 -1.80 -29.70
N TRP A 446 -8.37 -2.51 -28.58
CA TRP A 446 -7.36 -2.62 -27.53
C TRP A 446 -6.25 -3.65 -27.81
N PHE A 447 -6.44 -4.54 -28.79
CA PHE A 447 -5.38 -5.44 -29.28
C PHE A 447 -4.80 -5.08 -30.63
N SER A 448 -5.38 -4.07 -31.27
CA SER A 448 -4.75 -3.51 -32.45
C SER A 448 -3.56 -2.69 -31.97
N PRO A 449 -2.31 -2.99 -32.35
CA PRO A 449 -1.29 -1.96 -32.30
C PRO A 449 -1.86 -0.76 -33.06
N GLU A 450 -1.78 0.43 -32.46
CA GLU A 450 -2.28 1.67 -33.07
C GLU A 450 -1.95 1.66 -34.57
N LYS A 451 -2.96 1.87 -35.43
CA LYS A 451 -2.70 2.25 -36.82
C LYS A 451 -1.93 3.56 -36.76
N SER A 452 -0.61 3.46 -36.79
CA SER A 452 0.35 4.55 -36.87
C SER A 452 0.34 5.21 -38.26
N GLY A 453 -0.87 5.46 -38.79
CA GLY A 453 -1.10 5.92 -40.16
C GLY A 453 -2.20 6.96 -40.31
N GLU A 454 -2.99 7.25 -39.27
CA GLU A 454 -3.67 8.54 -39.25
C GLU A 454 -2.60 9.60 -39.03
N ARG A 455 -2.38 10.45 -40.05
CA ARG A 455 -1.55 11.67 -39.99
C ARG A 455 -1.62 12.19 -38.56
N ARG A 456 -0.52 12.02 -37.83
CA ARG A 456 -0.26 12.79 -36.61
C ARG A 456 -0.34 14.23 -37.08
N THR A 457 -1.50 14.85 -36.92
CA THR A 457 -1.53 16.24 -36.52
C THR A 457 -0.52 16.30 -35.41
N ARG A 458 0.63 16.95 -35.69
CA ARG A 458 1.78 17.09 -34.79
C ARG A 458 1.20 17.15 -33.38
N ARG A 459 1.35 16.08 -32.58
CA ARG A 459 1.11 16.22 -31.14
C ARG A 459 2.01 17.40 -30.79
N PRO A 460 1.48 18.53 -30.31
CA PRO A 460 2.33 19.65 -29.94
C PRO A 460 3.41 19.06 -29.05
N GLU A 461 4.68 19.32 -29.38
CA GLU A 461 5.79 18.85 -28.54
C GLU A 461 5.41 19.16 -27.08
N PRO A 462 5.46 18.18 -26.17
CA PRO A 462 5.14 18.45 -24.78
C PRO A 462 6.02 19.62 -24.34
N LYS A 463 5.39 20.74 -23.94
CA LYS A 463 6.09 21.93 -23.46
C LYS A 463 7.15 21.49 -22.47
N GLU A 464 8.40 21.80 -22.78
CA GLU A 464 9.54 21.35 -22.01
C GLU A 464 9.49 21.92 -20.59
N TYR A 465 10.02 21.20 -19.60
CA TYR A 465 10.11 21.72 -18.23
C TYR A 465 11.08 22.90 -18.22
N ALA A 466 10.56 24.10 -17.94
CA ALA A 466 11.37 25.30 -17.85
C ALA A 466 12.38 25.19 -16.69
N PRO A 467 13.57 25.80 -16.83
CA PRO A 467 14.51 25.95 -15.73
C PRO A 467 13.83 26.60 -14.52
N LEU A 468 14.21 26.17 -13.31
CA LEU A 468 13.70 26.77 -12.09
C LEU A 468 14.11 28.25 -12.03
N HIS A 469 13.12 29.13 -12.02
CA HIS A 469 13.32 30.56 -11.77
C HIS A 469 12.89 30.88 -10.34
N VAL A 470 13.76 31.51 -9.56
CA VAL A 470 13.48 31.93 -8.17
C VAL A 470 13.50 33.45 -8.13
N GLU A 471 12.39 34.04 -7.73
CA GLU A 471 12.17 35.48 -7.63
C GLU A 471 12.60 35.98 -6.24
N LYS A 472 12.92 37.28 -6.11
CA LYS A 472 13.26 37.88 -4.80
C LYS A 472 12.18 37.63 -3.73
N LYS A 473 10.90 37.61 -4.13
CA LYS A 473 9.77 37.30 -3.23
C LYS A 473 9.80 35.88 -2.71
N ASP A 474 10.29 34.91 -3.49
CA ASP A 474 10.40 33.53 -3.01
C ASP A 474 11.41 33.41 -1.88
N PHE A 475 12.55 34.12 -1.97
CA PHE A 475 13.54 34.15 -0.92
C PHE A 475 12.97 34.72 0.38
N ALA A 476 12.20 35.81 0.30
CA ALA A 476 11.54 36.38 1.45
C ALA A 476 10.54 35.40 2.09
N VAL A 477 9.71 34.72 1.29
CA VAL A 477 8.75 33.72 1.79
C VAL A 477 9.46 32.54 2.45
N MET A 478 10.50 31.99 1.81
CA MET A 478 11.31 30.92 2.39
C MET A 478 11.94 31.35 3.71
N ALA A 479 12.56 32.54 3.76
CA ALA A 479 13.19 33.07 4.96
C ALA A 479 12.19 33.25 6.11
N VAL A 480 11.01 33.81 5.83
CA VAL A 480 9.94 33.98 6.84
C VAL A 480 9.45 32.63 7.35
N LEU A 481 9.14 31.67 6.48
CA LEU A 481 8.69 30.33 6.90
C LEU A 481 9.75 29.61 7.73
N THR A 482 11.02 29.67 7.32
CA THR A 482 12.13 29.07 8.07
C THR A 482 12.33 29.74 9.42
N ALA A 483 12.28 31.08 9.49
CA ALA A 483 12.40 31.82 10.73
C ALA A 483 11.25 31.50 11.71
N LEU A 484 10.01 31.46 11.21
CA LEU A 484 8.85 31.06 12.01
C LEU A 484 8.99 29.63 12.53
N TYR A 485 9.42 28.70 11.68
CA TYR A 485 9.65 27.31 12.10
C TYR A 485 10.72 27.23 13.18
N LEU A 486 11.86 27.91 13.01
CA LEU A 486 12.93 27.97 14.01
C LEU A 486 12.45 28.57 15.33
N CYS A 487 11.66 29.64 15.30
CA CYS A 487 11.09 30.22 16.51
C CYS A 487 10.24 29.19 17.29
N ILE A 488 9.50 28.35 16.59
CA ILE A 488 8.64 27.33 17.22
C ILE A 488 9.46 26.11 17.69
N THR A 489 10.44 25.65 16.90
CA THR A 489 11.22 24.44 17.24
C THR A 489 12.28 24.66 18.30
N LEU A 490 12.82 25.88 18.43
CA LEU A 490 13.83 26.20 19.44
C LEU A 490 13.25 26.41 20.84
N ILE A 491 11.93 26.64 20.97
CA ILE A 491 11.28 26.76 22.28
C ILE A 491 11.44 25.45 23.06
N HIS A 492 12.12 25.53 24.21
CA HIS A 492 12.37 24.40 25.11
C HIS A 492 13.01 23.20 24.39
N LEU A 493 13.98 23.43 23.49
CA LEU A 493 14.68 22.35 22.80
C LEU A 493 15.48 21.47 23.76
N GLY A 494 16.13 22.10 24.75
CA GLY A 494 16.92 21.46 25.79
C GLY A 494 17.61 22.52 26.65
N ASP A 495 18.04 22.12 27.85
CA ASP A 495 18.82 22.98 28.74
C ASP A 495 20.26 23.13 28.23
N PHE A 496 20.88 24.27 28.56
CA PHE A 496 22.26 24.62 28.18
C PHE A 496 23.31 24.17 29.19
N ALA A 497 22.89 23.73 30.37
CA ALA A 497 23.77 23.32 31.45
C ALA A 497 23.29 21.99 32.03
N VAL A 498 24.24 21.09 32.23
CA VAL A 498 24.10 19.82 32.94
C VAL A 498 25.37 19.63 33.78
N PRO A 499 25.34 18.82 34.84
CA PRO A 499 26.55 18.55 35.62
C PRO A 499 27.70 18.04 34.74
N GLU A 500 28.91 18.54 34.97
CA GLU A 500 30.10 18.30 34.16
C GLU A 500 31.16 17.48 34.89
N THR A 501 31.33 17.65 36.19
CA THR A 501 32.29 16.88 36.99
C THR A 501 31.77 15.45 37.21
N GLU A 502 32.62 14.52 37.62
CA GLU A 502 32.16 13.14 37.89
C GLU A 502 33.00 12.41 38.92
N TRP A 503 32.33 11.49 39.59
CA TRP A 503 32.91 10.46 40.42
C TRP A 503 32.55 9.08 39.87
N VAL A 504 33.52 8.16 39.91
CA VAL A 504 33.33 6.76 39.51
C VAL A 504 33.77 5.88 40.67
N GLY A 505 32.86 5.04 41.16
CA GLY A 505 33.19 3.97 42.11
C GLY A 505 34.17 2.99 41.48
N LYS A 506 35.39 2.89 42.04
CA LYS A 506 36.48 2.09 41.46
C LYS A 506 36.45 0.65 41.98
N ASN A 507 36.13 0.47 43.25
CA ASN A 507 36.08 -0.83 43.88
C ASN A 507 34.71 -1.07 44.52
N SER A 508 34.27 -2.33 44.50
CA SER A 508 33.11 -2.76 45.29
C SER A 508 33.39 -2.55 46.79
N GLY A 509 32.43 -2.01 47.52
CA GLY A 509 32.55 -1.64 48.93
C GLY A 509 33.08 -0.21 49.18
N ASP A 510 33.54 0.52 48.16
CA ASP A 510 33.84 1.95 48.28
C ASP A 510 32.57 2.66 48.79
N SER A 511 32.65 3.38 49.91
CA SER A 511 31.47 3.98 50.55
C SER A 511 31.73 5.39 51.07
N PHE A 512 30.66 6.17 51.09
CA PHE A 512 30.65 7.55 51.55
C PHE A 512 29.31 7.93 52.14
N VAL A 513 29.27 9.06 52.86
CA VAL A 513 28.10 9.54 53.58
C VAL A 513 27.73 10.95 53.13
N LEU A 514 26.47 11.14 52.79
CA LEU A 514 25.84 12.45 52.61
C LEU A 514 25.34 12.92 53.98
N ASP A 515 26.06 13.86 54.59
CA ASP A 515 25.78 14.42 55.91
C ASP A 515 24.97 15.73 55.80
N LEU A 516 23.73 15.69 56.27
CA LEU A 516 22.82 16.84 56.28
C LEU A 516 23.10 17.80 57.46
N GLY A 517 23.93 17.40 58.42
CA GLY A 517 24.32 18.18 59.61
C GLY A 517 23.22 18.34 60.67
N LYS A 518 21.96 18.09 60.32
CA LYS A 518 20.80 18.03 61.21
C LYS A 518 19.79 17.03 60.68
N GLU A 519 18.97 16.48 61.57
CA GLU A 519 17.84 15.65 61.19
C GLU A 519 16.80 16.49 60.44
N GLN A 520 16.45 16.06 59.23
CA GLN A 520 15.44 16.70 58.41
C GLN A 520 14.78 15.68 57.49
N TYR A 521 13.56 15.98 57.06
CA TYR A 521 12.79 15.06 56.22
C TYR A 521 13.31 15.12 54.78
N VAL A 522 13.81 13.99 54.28
CA VAL A 522 14.30 13.83 52.91
C VAL A 522 13.25 13.04 52.14
N ASP A 523 12.54 13.71 51.24
CA ASP A 523 11.54 13.07 50.38
C ASP A 523 12.19 12.36 49.20
N ARG A 524 13.24 12.98 48.64
CA ARG A 524 13.80 12.54 47.36
C ARG A 524 15.30 12.75 47.29
N MET A 525 15.97 11.77 46.71
CA MET A 525 17.35 11.87 46.25
C MET A 525 17.38 11.70 44.73
N THR A 526 18.10 12.56 44.04
CA THR A 526 18.32 12.43 42.59
C THR A 526 19.79 12.38 42.30
N PHE A 527 20.18 11.64 41.27
CA PHE A 527 21.57 11.57 40.83
C PHE A 527 21.65 11.64 39.31
N TYR A 528 22.67 12.31 38.79
CA TYR A 528 22.87 12.46 37.36
C TYR A 528 23.90 11.46 36.85
N CYS A 529 23.47 10.57 35.94
CA CYS A 529 24.31 9.50 35.42
C CYS A 529 25.26 10.00 34.31
N GLY A 530 26.53 9.62 34.40
CA GLY A 530 27.56 9.89 33.40
C GLY A 530 27.78 8.74 32.41
N LEU A 531 29.04 8.49 32.05
CA LEU A 531 29.44 7.35 31.21
C LEU A 531 29.72 6.11 32.05
N GLY A 532 29.38 4.93 31.54
CA GLY A 532 29.62 3.64 32.21
C GLY A 532 28.32 2.95 32.62
N GLU A 533 28.46 1.79 33.23
CA GLU A 533 27.37 1.01 33.83
C GLU A 533 27.88 0.56 35.22
N GLY A 534 27.03 0.64 36.24
CA GLY A 534 27.36 0.27 37.61
C GLY A 534 26.19 0.47 38.55
N ALA A 535 26.35 0.07 39.80
CA ALA A 535 25.31 0.15 40.82
C ALA A 535 25.86 0.53 42.19
N CYS A 536 25.09 1.27 42.97
CA CYS A 536 25.37 1.54 44.37
C CYS A 536 24.16 1.19 45.24
N HIS A 537 24.41 0.68 46.43
CA HIS A 537 23.39 0.53 47.45
C HIS A 537 23.27 1.83 48.25
N ALA A 538 22.04 2.26 48.54
CA ALA A 538 21.78 3.43 49.38
C ALA A 538 21.11 3.04 50.70
N TRP A 539 21.56 3.63 51.80
CA TRP A 539 21.00 3.44 53.14
C TRP A 539 20.76 4.79 53.82
N TYR A 540 19.78 4.85 54.71
CA TYR A 540 19.57 5.99 55.61
C TYR A 540 19.87 5.61 57.05
N GLU A 541 20.35 6.57 57.84
CA GLU A 541 20.51 6.43 59.28
C GLU A 541 19.15 6.68 59.97
N ASP A 542 18.67 5.71 60.75
CA ASP A 542 17.43 5.81 61.52
C ASP A 542 17.63 6.56 62.86
N ALA A 543 16.55 6.75 63.62
CA ALA A 543 16.59 7.46 64.90
C ALA A 543 17.47 6.79 65.98
N ASN A 544 17.82 5.50 65.81
CA ASN A 544 18.72 4.76 66.70
C ASN A 544 20.19 4.84 66.24
N GLY A 545 20.47 5.51 65.12
CA GLY A 545 21.80 5.54 64.51
C GLY A 545 22.14 4.31 63.69
N GLU A 546 21.16 3.44 63.38
CA GLU A 546 21.37 2.24 62.55
C GLU A 546 21.08 2.54 61.07
N TYR A 547 21.92 2.02 60.17
CA TYR A 547 21.73 2.17 58.73
C TYR A 547 20.72 1.15 58.20
N ARG A 548 19.61 1.64 57.64
CA ARG A 548 18.57 0.83 56.99
C ARG A 548 18.59 1.03 55.49
N SER A 549 18.35 -0.05 54.74
CA SER A 549 18.37 -0.03 53.28
C SER A 549 17.24 0.85 52.72
N LEU A 550 17.56 1.65 51.70
CA LEU A 550 16.60 2.41 50.89
C LEU A 550 16.27 1.64 49.60
N ALA A 551 17.15 1.75 48.60
CA ALA A 551 17.11 0.99 47.36
C ALA A 551 18.44 1.11 46.62
N ASP A 552 18.54 0.42 45.49
CA ASP A 552 19.71 0.45 44.63
C ASP A 552 19.66 1.63 43.67
N MET A 553 20.82 2.24 43.46
CA MET A 553 21.08 3.30 42.51
C MET A 553 21.75 2.67 41.28
N GLU A 554 21.03 2.61 40.17
CA GLU A 554 21.55 2.08 38.89
C GLU A 554 22.03 3.22 37.98
N MET A 555 23.28 3.14 37.55
CA MET A 555 23.92 4.10 36.63
C MET A 555 23.91 3.55 35.19
N ASP A 556 22.73 3.25 34.66
CA ASP A 556 22.52 2.59 33.34
C ASP A 556 22.02 3.54 32.22
N GLU A 557 21.56 4.75 32.56
CA GLU A 557 21.02 5.72 31.61
C GLU A 557 21.97 6.91 31.38
N PHE A 558 22.64 6.94 30.23
CA PHE A 558 23.64 7.97 29.89
C PHE A 558 23.08 9.40 29.89
N TYR A 559 23.68 10.30 30.67
CA TYR A 559 23.33 11.73 30.74
C TYR A 559 21.84 11.96 31.04
N LYS A 560 21.39 11.42 32.17
CA LYS A 560 20.01 11.50 32.62
C LYS A 560 19.92 11.53 34.15
N TRP A 561 18.96 12.29 34.65
CA TRP A 561 18.59 12.26 36.07
C TRP A 561 17.82 11.00 36.42
N LYS A 562 18.28 10.27 37.43
CA LYS A 562 17.55 9.20 38.10
C LYS A 562 16.98 9.73 39.42
N VAL A 563 15.84 9.17 39.82
CA VAL A 563 15.10 9.59 41.01
C VAL A 563 14.97 8.40 41.95
N LEU A 564 15.38 8.58 43.20
CA LEU A 564 15.16 7.67 44.31
C LEU A 564 14.21 8.33 45.32
N ASN A 565 13.08 7.68 45.60
CA ASN A 565 12.18 8.12 46.67
C ASN A 565 12.75 7.67 48.02
N VAL A 566 12.93 8.62 48.93
CA VAL A 566 13.50 8.38 50.26
C VAL A 566 12.37 8.39 51.30
N SER A 567 11.64 9.50 51.40
CA SER A 567 10.53 9.71 52.35
C SER A 567 10.85 9.29 53.79
N GLN A 568 12.06 9.64 54.26
CA GLN A 568 12.52 9.33 55.62
C GLN A 568 12.99 10.60 56.34
N LEU A 569 12.82 10.60 57.67
CA LEU A 569 13.48 11.55 58.55
C LEU A 569 14.89 11.02 58.84
N THR A 570 15.92 11.74 58.42
CA THR A 570 17.31 11.29 58.60
C THR A 570 18.30 12.46 58.64
N SER A 571 19.47 12.24 59.22
CA SER A 571 20.60 13.18 59.20
C SER A 571 21.73 12.75 58.26
N ARG A 572 21.73 11.47 57.83
CA ARG A 572 22.81 10.88 57.02
C ARG A 572 22.28 9.81 56.06
N ILE A 573 22.78 9.86 54.83
CA ILE A 573 22.55 8.82 53.81
C ILE A 573 23.90 8.23 53.44
N ARG A 574 24.07 6.91 53.62
CA ARG A 574 25.27 6.19 53.19
C ARG A 574 25.05 5.62 51.79
N ILE A 575 26.07 5.72 50.96
CA ILE A 575 26.11 5.11 49.63
C ILE A 575 27.35 4.22 49.56
N GLU A 576 27.20 3.03 48.99
CA GLU A 576 28.27 2.05 48.82
C GLU A 576 28.20 1.46 47.42
N VAL A 577 29.36 1.34 46.78
CA VAL A 577 29.48 0.76 45.45
C VAL A 577 29.20 -0.73 45.53
N ALA A 578 28.14 -1.16 44.86
CA ALA A 578 27.83 -2.57 44.64
C ALA A 578 28.66 -3.06 43.44
N ASP A 579 28.40 -2.46 42.28
CA ASP A 579 29.07 -2.74 41.00
C ASP A 579 29.85 -1.51 40.53
N PRO A 580 31.19 -1.59 40.42
CA PRO A 580 32.02 -0.45 40.01
C PRO A 580 31.90 -0.15 38.51
N GLY A 581 32.20 1.10 38.13
CA GLY A 581 32.33 1.52 36.72
C GLY A 581 31.29 2.53 36.22
N GLY A 582 30.20 2.75 36.93
CA GLY A 582 29.21 3.77 36.61
C GLY A 582 29.58 5.16 37.17
N ALA A 583 29.59 6.18 36.31
CA ALA A 583 29.85 7.56 36.73
C ALA A 583 28.59 8.24 37.30
N ILE A 584 28.76 8.95 38.41
CA ILE A 584 27.77 9.87 38.98
C ILE A 584 28.36 11.28 38.89
N LYS A 585 27.60 12.20 38.28
CA LYS A 585 28.06 13.58 38.04
C LYS A 585 27.59 14.57 39.10
N GLU A 586 26.45 14.32 39.74
CA GLU A 586 25.89 15.21 40.76
C GLU A 586 24.80 14.48 41.56
N ILE A 587 24.63 14.83 42.85
CA ILE A 587 23.56 14.34 43.72
C ILE A 587 22.76 15.52 44.28
N GLY A 588 21.43 15.42 44.20
CA GLY A 588 20.51 16.37 44.81
C GLY A 588 19.65 15.72 45.89
N LEU A 589 19.54 16.35 47.06
CA LEU A 589 18.59 15.98 48.11
C LEU A 589 17.48 17.01 48.18
N PHE A 590 16.23 16.55 48.28
CA PHE A 590 15.05 17.42 48.26
C PHE A 590 14.04 17.02 49.33
N GLY A 591 13.47 18.05 49.95
CA GLY A 591 12.25 17.95 50.76
C GLY A 591 11.05 18.50 49.99
N GLU A 592 9.88 17.95 50.24
CA GLU A 592 8.61 18.33 49.61
C GLU A 592 7.71 18.99 50.67
N LYS A 593 7.16 20.16 50.36
CA LYS A 593 6.14 20.80 51.19
C LYS A 593 5.10 21.50 50.33
N GLU A 594 3.84 21.08 50.45
CA GLU A 594 2.67 21.68 49.78
C GLU A 594 2.77 21.74 48.24
N GLY A 595 3.32 20.70 47.62
CA GLY A 595 3.55 20.58 46.18
C GLY A 595 4.81 21.29 45.68
N LYS A 596 5.70 21.74 46.56
CA LYS A 596 6.94 22.45 46.20
C LYS A 596 8.17 21.71 46.73
N TRP A 597 9.14 21.53 45.84
CA TRP A 597 10.42 20.91 46.14
C TRP A 597 11.43 21.97 46.59
N ASN A 598 12.08 21.72 47.73
CA ASN A 598 13.16 22.54 48.27
C ASN A 598 14.45 21.72 48.29
N SER A 599 15.55 22.29 47.78
CA SER A 599 16.87 21.66 47.86
C SER A 599 17.37 21.66 49.31
N LEU A 600 17.91 20.54 49.75
CA LEU A 600 18.49 20.35 51.07
C LEU A 600 20.01 20.40 50.96
N ALA A 601 20.64 21.26 51.74
CA ALA A 601 22.11 21.32 51.81
C ALA A 601 22.65 20.09 52.53
N PHE A 602 23.73 19.50 51.98
CA PHE A 602 24.45 18.39 52.57
C PHE A 602 25.96 18.52 52.30
N LYS A 603 26.76 17.70 52.98
CA LYS A 603 28.20 17.58 52.74
C LYS A 603 28.56 16.13 52.51
N VAL A 604 29.44 15.85 51.55
CA VAL A 604 29.98 14.51 51.34
C VAL A 604 31.10 14.25 52.35
N ARG A 605 31.05 13.10 53.03
CA ARG A 605 32.02 12.66 54.06
C ARG A 605 32.49 11.23 53.82
N ASN A 606 33.68 10.92 54.32
CA ASN A 606 34.12 9.53 54.46
C ASN A 606 33.26 8.82 55.51
N THR A 607 33.23 7.48 55.49
CA THR A 607 32.47 6.66 56.46
C THR A 607 32.92 6.84 57.91
N ASP A 608 34.17 7.26 58.14
CA ASP A 608 34.71 7.62 59.46
C ASP A 608 34.35 9.06 59.91
N GLY A 609 33.61 9.81 59.10
CA GLY A 609 33.17 11.19 59.39
C GLY A 609 34.19 12.28 59.02
N THR A 610 35.36 11.91 58.49
CA THR A 610 36.38 12.86 58.04
C THR A 610 35.99 13.55 56.73
N ARG A 611 36.67 14.66 56.39
CA ARG A 611 36.43 15.39 55.13
C ARG A 611 36.94 14.56 53.95
N VAL A 612 36.12 14.44 52.91
CA VAL A 612 36.52 13.82 51.64
C VAL A 612 37.54 14.68 50.90
N GLN A 613 38.36 14.05 50.06
CA GLN A 613 39.31 14.69 49.16
C GLN A 613 39.18 14.11 47.75
N GLY A 614 39.58 14.87 46.73
CA GLY A 614 39.59 14.43 45.33
C GLY A 614 38.19 14.32 44.73
N ASP A 615 38.03 13.37 43.80
CA ASP A 615 36.86 13.26 42.91
C ASP A 615 35.52 13.06 43.64
N LEU A 616 35.53 12.62 44.90
CA LEU A 616 34.30 12.48 45.70
C LEU A 616 33.57 13.83 45.92
N LEU A 617 34.30 14.94 45.85
CA LEU A 617 33.73 16.28 45.96
C LEU A 617 32.84 16.63 44.75
N HIS A 618 33.04 15.97 43.60
CA HIS A 618 32.25 16.16 42.39
C HIS A 618 30.79 15.68 42.51
N LEU A 619 30.42 15.05 43.63
CA LEU A 619 29.05 14.58 43.86
C LEU A 619 28.12 15.66 44.42
N ALA A 620 28.65 16.86 44.71
CA ALA A 620 27.93 17.94 45.40
C ALA A 620 28.48 19.34 45.08
N ASP A 621 29.27 19.51 44.02
CA ASP A 621 29.96 20.76 43.67
C ASP A 621 29.16 21.67 42.72
N GLU A 622 28.12 21.15 42.07
CA GLU A 622 27.21 21.87 41.18
C GLU A 622 25.74 21.84 41.67
N PRO A 623 25.44 22.15 42.95
CA PRO A 623 24.12 21.94 43.55
C PRO A 623 22.99 22.76 42.87
N ASP A 624 23.32 23.88 42.22
CA ASP A 624 22.35 24.70 41.47
C ASP A 624 21.81 24.01 40.22
N LEU A 625 22.52 22.98 39.71
CA LEU A 625 22.09 22.16 38.57
C LEU A 625 21.21 20.98 38.99
N ALA A 626 21.19 20.62 40.28
CA ALA A 626 20.35 19.54 40.78
C ALA A 626 18.86 19.81 40.50
N ARG A 627 18.13 18.76 40.13
CA ARG A 627 16.70 18.84 39.79
C ARG A 627 15.93 17.78 40.57
N PRO A 628 14.77 18.12 41.18
CA PRO A 628 13.95 17.15 41.90
C PRO A 628 13.24 16.15 40.97
N ARG A 629 13.31 16.35 39.64
CA ARG A 629 12.70 15.46 38.64
C ARG A 629 13.47 15.46 37.33
N ALA A 630 13.45 14.32 36.66
CA ALA A 630 13.91 14.20 35.28
C ALA A 630 12.87 14.80 34.33
N ASP A 631 13.32 15.58 33.35
CA ASP A 631 12.50 16.07 32.26
C ASP A 631 13.19 15.86 30.91
N TYR A 632 12.44 16.03 29.81
CA TYR A 632 13.03 15.84 28.48
C TYR A 632 14.09 16.91 28.15
N ARG A 633 14.14 18.04 28.87
CA ARG A 633 15.06 19.17 28.62
C ARG A 633 16.37 19.01 29.35
N ASN A 634 16.43 18.24 30.43
CA ASN A 634 17.57 18.12 31.33
C ASN A 634 18.31 16.77 31.24
N GLY A 635 17.97 15.93 30.26
CA GLY A 635 18.64 14.66 30.03
C GLY A 635 18.25 14.03 28.70
N THR A 636 18.86 12.88 28.41
CA THR A 636 18.53 12.05 27.26
C THR A 636 17.17 11.36 27.41
N TYR A 637 16.53 11.06 26.29
CA TYR A 637 15.34 10.20 26.26
C TYR A 637 15.27 9.41 24.96
N PHE A 638 14.57 8.28 24.97
CA PHE A 638 14.45 7.38 23.81
C PHE A 638 15.84 7.06 23.21
N ASP A 639 15.99 7.03 21.89
CA ASP A 639 17.22 6.71 21.18
C ASP A 639 18.37 7.74 21.36
N GLU A 640 18.18 8.82 22.12
CA GLU A 640 19.28 9.74 22.46
C GLU A 640 20.36 9.04 23.29
N ILE A 641 19.98 8.08 24.15
CA ILE A 641 20.94 7.29 24.97
C ILE A 641 21.99 6.57 24.12
N TYR A 642 21.66 6.27 22.86
CA TYR A 642 22.55 5.60 21.93
C TYR A 642 23.31 6.58 21.04
N HIS A 643 22.57 7.46 20.34
CA HIS A 643 23.18 8.34 19.35
C HIS A 643 24.01 9.46 19.97
N VAL A 644 23.54 10.05 21.07
CA VAL A 644 24.24 11.13 21.78
C VAL A 644 25.48 10.57 22.48
N ARG A 645 25.34 9.39 23.13
CA ARG A 645 26.48 8.68 23.72
C ARG A 645 27.59 8.43 22.71
N THR A 646 27.27 7.86 21.55
CA THR A 646 28.30 7.61 20.54
C THR A 646 28.83 8.90 19.91
N ALA A 647 28.03 9.96 19.82
CA ALA A 647 28.52 11.26 19.41
C ALA A 647 29.54 11.84 20.42
N TYR A 648 29.32 11.66 21.72
CA TYR A 648 30.27 12.00 22.78
C TYR A 648 31.54 11.13 22.71
N GLU A 649 31.39 9.82 22.51
CA GLU A 649 32.51 8.87 22.38
C GLU A 649 33.41 9.21 21.17
N HIS A 650 32.84 9.63 20.04
CA HIS A 650 33.60 10.10 18.89
C HIS A 650 34.49 11.32 19.21
N LEU A 651 34.01 12.26 20.02
CA LEU A 651 34.78 13.44 20.42
C LEU A 651 35.94 13.08 21.36
N HIS A 652 35.71 12.11 22.24
CA HIS A 652 36.67 11.67 23.26
C HIS A 652 37.55 10.50 22.82
N ARG A 653 37.44 10.05 21.56
CA ARG A 653 38.19 8.91 21.00
C ARG A 653 37.96 7.61 21.78
N ILE A 654 36.73 7.41 22.24
CA ILE A 654 36.26 6.21 22.94
C ILE A 654 35.63 5.26 21.93
N LYS A 655 35.72 3.95 22.20
CA LYS A 655 35.08 2.91 21.37
C LYS A 655 33.56 3.17 21.30
N PRO A 656 32.95 3.26 20.10
CA PRO A 656 31.52 3.51 19.94
C PRO A 656 30.64 2.41 20.54
N TYR A 657 29.68 2.82 21.37
CA TYR A 657 28.64 1.97 21.95
C TYR A 657 27.60 1.57 20.89
N GLU A 658 27.03 2.53 20.16
CA GLU A 658 26.05 2.31 19.10
C GLU A 658 26.76 2.18 17.75
N TRP A 659 26.81 0.96 17.20
CA TRP A 659 27.45 0.66 15.91
C TRP A 659 26.48 0.10 14.86
N THR A 660 25.18 0.01 15.15
CA THR A 660 24.17 -0.56 14.23
C THR A 660 23.80 0.40 13.09
N HIS A 661 24.30 1.63 13.11
CA HIS A 661 24.14 2.60 12.02
C HIS A 661 25.47 3.22 11.58
N PRO A 662 25.61 3.55 10.27
CA PRO A 662 26.71 4.34 9.76
C PRO A 662 26.91 5.66 10.54
N PRO A 663 28.16 6.13 10.69
CA PRO A 663 28.51 7.13 11.70
C PRO A 663 28.20 8.58 11.33
N PHE A 664 27.91 8.91 10.07
CA PHE A 664 27.83 10.32 9.64
C PHE A 664 26.76 11.12 10.39
N GLY A 665 25.60 10.53 10.69
CA GLY A 665 24.57 11.19 11.49
C GLY A 665 25.03 11.54 12.90
N LYS A 666 25.81 10.65 13.52
CA LYS A 666 26.36 10.85 14.87
C LYS A 666 27.50 11.87 14.85
N ILE A 667 28.29 11.93 13.78
CA ILE A 667 29.29 12.99 13.57
C ILE A 667 28.64 14.38 13.54
N LEU A 668 27.47 14.50 12.91
CA LEU A 668 26.73 15.77 12.92
C LEU A 668 26.23 16.13 14.33
N ILE A 669 25.79 15.14 15.12
CA ILE A 669 25.45 15.35 16.54
C ILE A 669 26.70 15.76 17.34
N SER A 670 27.85 15.11 17.11
CA SER A 670 29.15 15.47 17.73
C SER A 670 29.54 16.91 17.42
N ALA A 671 29.25 17.42 16.21
CA ALA A 671 29.51 18.81 15.87
C ALA A 671 28.65 19.78 16.68
N GLY A 672 27.40 19.43 16.97
CA GLY A 672 26.54 20.20 17.87
C GLY A 672 27.09 20.24 19.30
N ILE A 673 27.46 19.06 19.83
CA ILE A 673 28.08 18.94 21.16
C ILE A 673 29.38 19.76 21.24
N ALA A 674 30.24 19.69 20.22
CA ALA A 674 31.50 20.43 20.19
C ALA A 674 31.32 21.96 20.16
N LEU A 675 30.21 22.46 19.59
CA LEU A 675 29.95 23.89 19.47
C LEU A 675 29.20 24.49 20.67
N PHE A 676 28.33 23.70 21.30
CA PHE A 676 27.40 24.20 22.33
C PHE A 676 27.54 23.51 23.69
N GLY A 677 28.45 22.53 23.82
CA GLY A 677 28.67 21.75 25.03
C GLY A 677 27.90 20.42 25.04
N MET A 678 28.28 19.53 25.96
CA MET A 678 27.63 18.24 26.18
C MET A 678 26.35 18.42 27.01
N ASN A 679 25.34 19.04 26.40
CA ASN A 679 24.04 19.31 27.00
C ASN A 679 22.87 19.06 26.01
N PRO A 680 21.63 18.94 26.52
CA PRO A 680 20.44 18.71 25.72
C PRO A 680 20.24 19.64 24.52
N PHE A 681 20.56 20.93 24.67
CA PHE A 681 20.52 21.84 23.54
C PHE A 681 21.57 21.48 22.47
N GLY A 682 22.82 21.26 22.89
CA GLY A 682 23.96 21.03 22.00
C GLY A 682 23.84 19.78 21.14
N TRP A 683 23.28 18.68 21.67
CA TRP A 683 23.09 17.48 20.86
C TRP A 683 21.83 17.51 19.97
N ARG A 684 20.82 18.32 20.28
CA ARG A 684 19.56 18.43 19.49
C ARG A 684 19.59 19.47 18.37
N ILE A 685 20.39 20.53 18.53
CA ILE A 685 20.36 21.70 17.62
C ILE A 685 20.64 21.34 16.15
N MET A 686 21.58 20.43 15.88
CA MET A 686 21.94 20.06 14.51
C MET A 686 20.80 19.34 13.77
N GLY A 687 20.04 18.50 14.48
CA GLY A 687 18.81 17.89 13.95
C GLY A 687 17.74 18.93 13.66
N THR A 688 17.61 19.94 14.54
CA THR A 688 16.62 21.01 14.39
C THR A 688 16.93 21.92 13.21
N LEU A 689 18.20 22.31 13.03
CA LEU A 689 18.66 23.09 11.87
C LEU A 689 18.47 22.32 10.56
N THR A 690 18.73 21.01 10.58
CA THR A 690 18.46 20.12 9.45
C THR A 690 16.97 20.11 9.11
N GLY A 691 16.11 20.02 10.11
CA GLY A 691 14.66 20.15 9.96
C GLY A 691 14.23 21.48 9.34
N ALA A 692 14.82 22.59 9.81
CA ALA A 692 14.57 23.93 9.28
C ALA A 692 15.02 24.08 7.82
N ALA A 693 16.13 23.43 7.42
CA ALA A 693 16.60 23.40 6.04
C ALA A 693 15.67 22.63 5.10
N MET A 694 14.86 21.69 5.61
CA MET A 694 13.85 20.99 4.78
C MET A 694 12.76 21.93 4.27
N ILE A 695 12.43 23.01 4.99
CA ILE A 695 11.38 23.97 4.63
C ILE A 695 11.66 24.69 3.29
N PRO A 696 12.81 25.39 3.10
CA PRO A 696 13.12 26.00 1.82
C PRO A 696 13.35 24.96 0.72
N ILE A 697 13.88 23.78 1.04
CA ILE A 697 14.02 22.70 0.06
C ILE A 697 12.65 22.24 -0.44
N MET A 698 11.65 22.08 0.44
CA MET A 698 10.29 21.76 0.04
C MET A 698 9.65 22.85 -0.81
N TYR A 699 9.92 24.12 -0.48
CA TYR A 699 9.48 25.24 -1.32
C TYR A 699 10.04 25.12 -2.73
N LEU A 700 11.35 24.93 -2.84
CA LEU A 700 12.04 24.81 -4.12
C LEU A 700 11.58 23.56 -4.88
N PHE A 701 11.32 22.44 -4.19
CA PHE A 701 10.88 21.20 -4.82
C PHE A 701 9.46 21.36 -5.38
N GLY A 702 8.53 21.90 -4.60
CA GLY A 702 7.18 22.24 -5.06
C GLY A 702 7.20 23.21 -6.24
N LYS A 703 8.01 24.28 -6.16
CA LYS A 703 8.15 25.23 -7.27
C LYS A 703 8.76 24.58 -8.52
N LYS A 704 9.77 23.71 -8.37
CA LYS A 704 10.41 22.98 -9.48
C LYS A 704 9.42 22.08 -10.21
N LEU A 705 8.60 21.34 -9.49
CA LEU A 705 7.64 20.40 -10.11
C LEU A 705 6.41 21.10 -10.70
N PHE A 706 5.95 22.20 -10.12
CA PHE A 706 4.67 22.81 -10.50
C PHE A 706 4.78 24.21 -11.10
N GLN A 707 5.99 24.76 -11.21
CA GLN A 707 6.35 25.98 -11.95
C GLN A 707 5.61 27.25 -11.47
N ARG A 708 5.12 27.26 -10.22
CA ARG A 708 4.53 28.44 -9.58
C ARG A 708 4.91 28.51 -8.11
N SER A 709 5.25 29.71 -7.65
CA SER A 709 5.63 30.01 -6.26
C SER A 709 4.57 29.59 -5.24
N PHE A 710 3.29 29.73 -5.57
CA PHE A 710 2.19 29.31 -4.70
C PHE A 710 2.26 27.81 -4.33
N TYR A 711 2.67 26.94 -5.26
CA TYR A 711 2.80 25.52 -4.98
C TYR A 711 4.06 25.20 -4.15
N GLY A 712 5.12 25.99 -4.31
CA GLY A 712 6.27 25.96 -3.41
C GLY A 712 5.86 26.35 -1.98
N PHE A 713 5.11 27.44 -1.84
CA PHE A 713 4.55 27.87 -0.55
C PHE A 713 3.73 26.76 0.11
N CYS A 714 2.77 26.15 -0.62
CA CYS A 714 1.98 25.05 -0.07
C CYS A 714 2.86 23.87 0.37
N ALA A 715 3.87 23.49 -0.41
CA ALA A 715 4.76 22.38 -0.06
C ALA A 715 5.55 22.64 1.23
N ALA A 716 6.12 23.84 1.36
CA ALA A 716 6.87 24.25 2.55
C ALA A 716 5.97 24.41 3.78
N PHE A 717 4.78 25.01 3.61
CA PHE A 717 3.80 25.19 4.68
C PHE A 717 3.32 23.84 5.23
N LEU A 718 3.01 22.88 4.37
CA LEU A 718 2.61 21.54 4.80
C LEU A 718 3.75 20.83 5.54
N MET A 719 5.00 20.96 5.08
CA MET A 719 6.15 20.39 5.79
C MET A 719 6.33 21.01 7.18
N MET A 720 6.24 22.33 7.27
CA MET A 720 6.39 23.11 8.51
C MET A 720 5.40 22.69 9.61
N PHE A 721 4.18 22.31 9.24
CA PHE A 721 3.11 21.94 10.17
C PHE A 721 2.83 20.43 10.21
N ASP A 722 3.76 19.60 9.74
CA ASP A 722 3.71 18.15 9.98
C ASP A 722 4.23 17.81 11.38
N LEU A 723 3.45 17.04 12.13
CA LEU A 723 3.75 16.69 13.52
C LEU A 723 4.98 15.78 13.64
N MET A 724 5.21 14.89 12.65
CA MET A 724 6.36 14.00 12.64
C MET A 724 7.62 14.77 12.29
N HIS A 725 7.57 15.68 11.31
CA HIS A 725 8.67 16.59 11.01
C HIS A 725 9.10 17.39 12.25
N PHE A 726 8.14 17.94 12.99
CA PHE A 726 8.43 18.67 14.23
C PHE A 726 9.08 17.78 15.30
N ALA A 727 8.48 16.63 15.64
CA ALA A 727 9.00 15.75 16.69
C ALA A 727 10.37 15.15 16.34
N GLN A 728 10.54 14.65 15.11
CA GLN A 728 11.79 14.01 14.65
C GLN A 728 12.98 14.96 14.58
N THR A 729 12.73 16.24 14.28
CA THR A 729 13.81 17.20 14.11
C THR A 729 14.26 17.81 15.44
N ARG A 730 13.49 17.63 16.52
CA ARG A 730 13.83 18.11 17.86
C ARG A 730 14.54 17.09 18.74
N ILE A 731 14.50 15.80 18.39
CA ILE A 731 15.23 14.74 19.08
C ILE A 731 16.59 14.50 18.40
N ALA A 732 17.64 14.20 19.17
CA ALA A 732 18.97 13.92 18.65
C ALA A 732 19.10 12.50 18.08
N THR A 733 18.36 12.22 17.01
CA THR A 733 18.47 10.99 16.22
C THR A 733 18.95 11.27 14.80
N ILE A 734 19.31 10.21 14.08
CA ILE A 734 19.91 10.30 12.73
C ILE A 734 18.88 10.41 11.58
N ASP A 735 17.58 10.31 11.88
CA ASP A 735 16.50 10.25 10.90
C ASP A 735 16.27 11.59 10.17
N SER A 736 16.50 12.71 10.86
CA SER A 736 16.41 14.06 10.28
C SER A 736 17.44 14.29 9.19
N TYR A 737 18.70 13.90 9.41
CA TYR A 737 19.76 14.01 8.40
C TYR A 737 19.48 13.11 7.20
N THR A 738 19.06 11.87 7.48
CA THR A 738 18.68 10.89 6.44
C THR A 738 17.59 11.44 5.53
N THR A 739 16.53 12.03 6.11
CA THR A 739 15.40 12.60 5.37
C THR A 739 15.84 13.78 4.50
N LEU A 740 16.67 14.68 5.03
CA LEU A 740 17.19 15.83 4.26
C LEU A 740 17.99 15.36 3.04
N PHE A 741 18.89 14.38 3.21
CA PHE A 741 19.71 13.86 2.12
C PHE A 741 18.87 13.10 1.08
N VAL A 742 17.84 12.38 1.52
CA VAL A 742 16.84 11.75 0.63
C VAL A 742 16.10 12.82 -0.20
N MET A 743 15.66 13.91 0.43
CA MET A 743 15.00 15.00 -0.31
C MET A 743 15.93 15.60 -1.36
N LEU A 744 17.19 15.87 -0.99
CA LEU A 744 18.18 16.47 -1.88
C LEU A 744 18.55 15.55 -3.05
N MET A 745 18.78 14.24 -2.82
CA MET A 745 19.14 13.34 -3.90
C MET A 745 18.05 13.25 -4.99
N TYR A 746 16.76 13.26 -4.59
CA TYR A 746 15.64 13.30 -5.54
C TYR A 746 15.39 14.69 -6.12
N TYR A 747 15.61 15.76 -5.35
CA TYR A 747 15.49 17.13 -5.83
C TYR A 747 16.46 17.40 -6.99
N TYR A 748 17.70 16.93 -6.89
CA TYR A 748 18.68 17.03 -7.97
C TYR A 748 18.43 16.02 -9.09
N MET A 749 18.00 14.79 -8.77
CA MET A 749 17.58 13.83 -9.80
C MET A 749 16.41 14.37 -10.64
N ALA A 750 15.52 15.18 -10.05
CA ALA A 750 14.44 15.81 -10.79
C ALA A 750 14.93 16.69 -11.95
N ASP A 751 16.06 17.40 -11.79
CA ASP A 751 16.63 18.17 -12.90
C ASP A 751 17.14 17.28 -14.02
N ALA A 752 17.80 16.16 -13.67
CA ALA A 752 18.28 15.19 -14.65
C ALA A 752 17.14 14.43 -15.35
N PHE A 753 16.02 14.22 -14.66
CA PHE A 753 14.87 13.49 -15.17
C PHE A 753 13.93 14.35 -16.03
N LEU A 754 13.68 15.59 -15.61
CA LEU A 754 12.72 16.48 -16.26
C LEU A 754 13.32 17.21 -17.47
N GLN A 755 14.63 17.44 -17.49
CA GLN A 755 15.34 18.16 -18.56
C GLN A 755 16.15 17.19 -19.44
N LYS A 756 16.28 17.51 -20.73
CA LYS A 756 17.07 16.71 -21.68
C LYS A 756 18.54 17.14 -21.65
N SER A 757 19.44 16.18 -21.45
CA SER A 757 20.89 16.41 -21.35
C SER A 757 21.47 17.02 -22.63
N TYR A 758 21.02 16.59 -23.81
CA TYR A 758 21.52 17.11 -25.10
C TYR A 758 21.10 18.56 -25.39
N ARG A 759 20.03 19.06 -24.77
CA ARG A 759 19.62 20.47 -24.87
C ARG A 759 20.34 21.35 -23.86
N LYS A 760 20.66 20.81 -22.67
CA LYS A 760 21.38 21.54 -21.62
C LYS A 760 22.89 21.62 -21.86
N GLY A 761 23.44 20.66 -22.59
CA GLY A 761 24.87 20.46 -22.78
C GLY A 761 25.47 19.54 -21.71
N PHE A 762 26.52 18.80 -22.09
CA PHE A 762 27.08 17.70 -21.30
C PHE A 762 27.46 18.12 -19.87
N GLY A 763 28.35 19.10 -19.70
CA GLY A 763 28.80 19.54 -18.38
C GLY A 763 27.68 20.05 -17.48
N LYS A 764 26.73 20.82 -18.01
CA LYS A 764 25.57 21.31 -17.22
C LYS A 764 24.59 20.20 -16.85
N SER A 765 24.54 19.12 -17.62
CA SER A 765 23.72 17.93 -17.31
C SER A 765 24.34 17.02 -16.25
N LEU A 766 25.67 17.07 -16.06
CA LEU A 766 26.37 16.29 -15.02
C LEU A 766 26.19 16.87 -13.61
N LYS A 767 26.11 18.20 -13.45
CA LYS A 767 25.94 18.85 -12.14
C LYS A 767 24.81 18.25 -11.28
N PRO A 768 23.56 18.13 -11.76
CA PRO A 768 22.50 17.52 -10.96
C PRO A 768 22.74 16.04 -10.66
N LEU A 769 23.38 15.28 -11.55
CA LEU A 769 23.72 13.88 -11.30
C LEU A 769 24.79 13.75 -10.21
N PHE A 770 25.82 14.62 -10.23
CA PHE A 770 26.84 14.68 -9.19
C PHE A 770 26.23 14.99 -7.83
N PHE A 771 25.41 16.05 -7.71
CA PHE A 771 24.77 16.39 -6.44
C PHE A 771 23.79 15.31 -5.98
N SER A 772 23.06 14.68 -6.91
CA SER A 772 22.19 13.55 -6.57
C SER A 772 23.00 12.39 -5.97
N GLY A 773 24.13 12.03 -6.58
CA GLY A 773 25.05 11.00 -6.08
C GLY A 773 25.74 11.38 -4.76
N LEU A 774 26.14 12.65 -4.60
CA LEU A 774 26.71 13.19 -3.36
C LEU A 774 25.75 13.01 -2.19
N PHE A 775 24.51 13.48 -2.31
CA PHE A 775 23.52 13.38 -1.24
C PHE A 775 23.03 11.94 -1.02
N PHE A 776 23.00 11.11 -2.07
CA PHE A 776 22.81 9.67 -1.92
C PHE A 776 23.91 9.05 -1.03
N GLY A 777 25.18 9.40 -1.26
CA GLY A 777 26.31 8.96 -0.45
C GLY A 777 26.25 9.44 1.00
N LEU A 778 25.93 10.72 1.24
CA LEU A 778 25.75 11.26 2.60
C LEU A 778 24.59 10.58 3.34
N GLY A 779 23.49 10.31 2.64
CA GLY A 779 22.37 9.52 3.17
C GLY A 779 22.79 8.10 3.56
N ALA A 780 23.48 7.40 2.65
CA ALA A 780 24.01 6.05 2.90
C ALA A 780 24.96 6.01 4.10
N ALA A 781 25.83 7.02 4.24
CA ALA A 781 26.77 7.18 5.36
C ALA A 781 26.08 7.57 6.68
N THR A 782 24.80 7.93 6.65
CA THR A 782 23.98 8.23 7.84
C THR A 782 23.17 7.02 8.26
N LYS A 783 22.38 6.44 7.36
CA LYS A 783 21.48 5.32 7.64
C LYS A 783 21.22 4.51 6.37
N TRP A 784 21.29 3.18 6.46
CA TRP A 784 21.06 2.29 5.31
C TRP A 784 19.68 2.41 4.68
N SER A 785 18.68 2.93 5.40
CA SER A 785 17.36 3.20 4.80
C SER A 785 17.41 4.24 3.67
N ALA A 786 18.44 5.08 3.59
CA ALA A 786 18.67 5.95 2.41
C ALA A 786 18.99 5.14 1.15
N LEU A 787 19.62 3.96 1.29
CA LEU A 787 19.96 3.08 0.15
C LEU A 787 18.71 2.58 -0.58
N TYR A 788 17.57 2.52 0.10
CA TYR A 788 16.27 2.18 -0.50
C TYR A 788 15.87 3.16 -1.61
N GLY A 789 16.43 4.37 -1.63
CA GLY A 789 16.22 5.32 -2.74
C GLY A 789 16.97 4.97 -4.03
N ALA A 790 18.02 4.15 -3.97
CA ALA A 790 18.87 3.86 -5.14
C ALA A 790 18.10 3.22 -6.33
N PRO A 791 17.21 2.22 -6.12
CA PRO A 791 16.35 1.72 -7.21
C PRO A 791 15.50 2.81 -7.84
N GLY A 792 14.97 3.75 -7.05
CA GLY A 792 14.18 4.87 -7.56
C GLY A 792 15.01 5.83 -8.40
N LEU A 793 16.23 6.18 -7.94
CA LEU A 793 17.18 6.99 -8.72
C LEU A 793 17.54 6.32 -10.04
N ALA A 794 17.81 5.01 -10.02
CA ALA A 794 18.11 4.23 -11.23
C ALA A 794 16.94 4.23 -12.21
N VAL A 795 15.71 3.95 -11.76
CA VAL A 795 14.50 3.97 -12.60
C VAL A 795 14.33 5.32 -13.26
N LEU A 796 14.48 6.43 -12.53
CA LEU A 796 14.35 7.77 -13.08
C LEU A 796 15.44 8.06 -14.11
N PHE A 797 16.71 7.79 -13.78
CA PHE A 797 17.82 8.01 -14.68
C PHE A 797 17.70 7.23 -15.99
N PHE A 798 17.44 5.91 -15.91
CA PHE A 798 17.30 5.08 -17.11
C PHE A 798 16.05 5.43 -17.91
N THR A 799 14.94 5.82 -17.27
CA THR A 799 13.75 6.30 -17.97
C THR A 799 14.03 7.60 -18.72
N ALA A 800 14.79 8.53 -18.12
CA ALA A 800 15.22 9.76 -18.80
C ALA A 800 16.10 9.45 -20.02
N LYS A 801 17.11 8.59 -19.85
CA LYS A 801 18.04 8.18 -20.93
C LYS A 801 17.36 7.42 -22.04
N TYR A 802 16.41 6.54 -21.72
CA TYR A 802 15.58 5.87 -22.71
C TYR A 802 14.72 6.87 -23.48
N GLY A 803 14.15 7.85 -22.80
CA GLY A 803 13.42 8.95 -23.43
C GLY A 803 14.28 9.76 -24.39
N GLU A 804 15.54 10.06 -24.04
CA GLU A 804 16.50 10.72 -24.94
C GLU A 804 16.91 9.83 -26.13
N TYR A 805 17.10 8.53 -25.90
CA TYR A 805 17.41 7.58 -26.96
C TYR A 805 16.29 7.48 -28.00
N LYS A 806 15.03 7.54 -27.56
CA LYS A 806 13.87 7.63 -28.47
C LYS A 806 13.93 8.88 -29.33
N ASP A 807 14.29 10.04 -28.77
CA ASP A 807 14.46 11.28 -29.52
C ASP A 807 15.57 11.14 -30.57
N TYR A 808 16.71 10.55 -30.19
CA TYR A 808 17.83 10.26 -31.10
C TYR A 808 17.42 9.33 -32.25
N ARG A 809 16.70 8.24 -31.95
CA ARG A 809 16.20 7.29 -32.96
C ARG A 809 15.23 7.95 -33.93
N ALA A 810 14.32 8.78 -33.43
CA ALA A 810 13.36 9.51 -34.25
C ALA A 810 14.07 10.52 -35.17
N ALA A 811 15.03 11.27 -34.64
CA ALA A 811 15.82 12.23 -35.42
C ALA A 811 16.68 11.53 -36.48
N LYS A 812 17.29 10.37 -36.17
CA LYS A 812 18.06 9.56 -37.12
C LYS A 812 17.19 8.90 -38.20
N GLY A 813 15.94 8.56 -37.87
CA GLY A 813 14.95 8.03 -38.82
C GLY A 813 14.48 9.10 -39.82
N GLY A 814 14.11 10.28 -39.32
CA GLY A 814 13.71 11.41 -40.17
C GLY A 814 14.84 11.92 -41.07
N ALA A 815 16.09 11.94 -40.58
CA ALA A 815 17.26 12.30 -41.40
C ALA A 815 17.52 11.33 -42.57
N LYS A 816 17.01 10.09 -42.52
CA LYS A 816 17.07 9.15 -43.66
C LYS A 816 15.94 9.36 -44.68
N GLU A 817 14.80 9.90 -44.25
CA GLU A 817 13.65 10.20 -45.13
C GLU A 817 13.80 11.57 -45.83
N ASP A 818 14.39 12.55 -45.15
CA ASP A 818 14.59 13.92 -45.63
C ASP A 818 15.94 14.15 -46.35
N ALA A 819 16.40 13.19 -47.17
CA ALA A 819 17.66 13.25 -47.93
C ALA A 819 17.74 14.41 -48.98
N LYS A 820 16.76 15.32 -48.99
CA LYS A 820 16.77 16.60 -49.73
C LYS A 820 16.45 17.77 -48.79
N GLY A 821 17.41 18.16 -47.93
CA GLY A 821 17.52 19.56 -47.50
C GLY A 821 17.33 19.92 -46.01
N SER A 822 17.09 18.98 -45.09
CA SER A 822 17.02 19.31 -43.65
C SER A 822 18.30 18.90 -42.91
N SER A 823 19.06 19.88 -42.42
CA SER A 823 20.28 19.65 -41.64
C SER A 823 19.98 18.86 -40.36
N SER A 824 20.62 17.71 -40.18
CA SER A 824 20.50 16.91 -38.95
C SER A 824 20.91 17.75 -37.72
N PRO A 825 20.20 17.67 -36.58
CA PRO A 825 20.56 18.42 -35.39
C PRO A 825 21.99 18.13 -34.91
N ALA A 826 22.80 19.16 -34.68
CA ALA A 826 24.21 19.05 -34.28
C ALA A 826 24.48 18.22 -33.01
N TRP A 827 23.46 18.01 -32.16
CA TRP A 827 23.57 17.18 -30.96
C TRP A 827 23.54 15.68 -31.27
N MET A 828 23.05 15.27 -32.44
CA MET A 828 22.85 13.86 -32.82
C MET A 828 24.16 13.08 -32.87
N GLU A 829 25.20 13.65 -33.48
CA GLU A 829 26.53 13.03 -33.58
C GLU A 829 27.16 12.83 -32.19
N LYS A 830 26.91 13.78 -31.28
CA LYS A 830 27.42 13.75 -29.91
C LYS A 830 26.57 12.88 -28.98
N PHE A 831 25.38 12.42 -29.41
CA PHE A 831 24.43 11.73 -28.53
C PHE A 831 25.00 10.44 -27.92
N MET A 832 25.39 9.48 -28.75
CA MET A 832 25.94 8.22 -28.27
C MET A 832 27.26 8.40 -27.49
N PRO A 833 28.32 9.03 -28.04
CA PRO A 833 29.61 9.11 -27.35
C PRO A 833 29.57 9.99 -26.09
N VAL A 834 28.85 11.11 -26.11
CA VAL A 834 28.89 12.09 -25.02
C VAL A 834 27.68 11.98 -24.10
N TYR A 835 26.48 12.12 -24.65
CA TYR A 835 25.26 12.20 -23.84
C TYR A 835 24.78 10.83 -23.31
N MET A 836 25.20 9.72 -23.93
CA MET A 836 24.98 8.37 -23.44
C MET A 836 26.21 7.84 -22.70
N TRP A 837 27.28 7.47 -23.42
CA TRP A 837 28.40 6.72 -22.84
C TRP A 837 29.20 7.49 -21.78
N LYS A 838 29.66 8.71 -22.07
CA LYS A 838 30.37 9.52 -21.06
C LYS A 838 29.49 9.82 -19.84
N THR A 839 28.18 10.03 -20.03
CA THR A 839 27.26 10.23 -18.90
C THR A 839 27.14 8.98 -18.04
N MET A 840 27.03 7.78 -18.65
CA MET A 840 27.02 6.50 -17.92
C MET A 840 28.32 6.30 -17.12
N LEU A 841 29.48 6.60 -17.72
CA LEU A 841 30.77 6.52 -17.04
C LEU A 841 30.86 7.49 -15.84
N CYS A 842 30.40 8.74 -16.01
CA CYS A 842 30.30 9.69 -14.90
C CYS A 842 29.35 9.21 -13.81
N CYS A 843 28.24 8.52 -14.15
CA CYS A 843 27.34 7.96 -13.15
C CYS A 843 27.99 6.85 -12.31
N VAL A 844 28.95 6.08 -12.84
CA VAL A 844 29.75 5.15 -12.02
C VAL A 844 30.53 5.92 -10.95
N LEU A 845 31.17 7.03 -11.34
CA LEU A 845 31.85 7.90 -10.39
C LEU A 845 30.87 8.48 -9.36
N PHE A 846 29.72 9.01 -9.80
CA PHE A 846 28.81 9.76 -8.94
C PHE A 846 27.93 8.90 -8.02
N PHE A 847 27.53 7.70 -8.45
CA PHE A 847 26.60 6.85 -7.70
C PHE A 847 27.24 5.59 -7.11
N ILE A 848 28.53 5.35 -7.37
CA ILE A 848 29.27 4.23 -6.79
C ILE A 848 30.51 4.73 -6.05
N LEU A 849 31.47 5.34 -6.76
CA LEU A 849 32.76 5.72 -6.15
C LEU A 849 32.64 6.84 -5.11
N VAL A 850 31.91 7.92 -5.43
CA VAL A 850 31.70 9.04 -4.49
C VAL A 850 30.93 8.58 -3.24
N PRO A 851 29.79 7.87 -3.35
CA PRO A 851 29.10 7.31 -2.19
C PRO A 851 29.97 6.37 -1.35
N ALA A 852 30.73 5.47 -1.98
CA ALA A 852 31.63 4.57 -1.27
C ALA A 852 32.73 5.34 -0.51
N ALA A 853 33.31 6.37 -1.14
CA ALA A 853 34.30 7.22 -0.49
C ALA A 853 33.73 7.96 0.72
N LEU A 854 32.55 8.59 0.58
CA LEU A 854 31.88 9.29 1.70
C LEU A 854 31.51 8.33 2.84
N TYR A 855 31.01 7.15 2.49
CA TYR A 855 30.70 6.11 3.45
C TYR A 855 31.95 5.71 4.25
N LEU A 856 33.07 5.42 3.58
CA LEU A 856 34.32 5.09 4.25
C LEU A 856 34.90 6.25 5.07
N LEU A 857 34.87 7.48 4.54
CA LEU A 857 35.33 8.68 5.24
C LEU A 857 34.52 8.96 6.51
N SER A 858 33.25 8.56 6.56
CA SER A 858 32.45 8.69 7.77
C SER A 858 33.01 7.86 8.94
N TYR A 859 33.79 6.81 8.69
CA TYR A 859 34.42 5.99 9.74
C TYR A 859 35.75 6.55 10.28
N LEU A 860 36.19 7.73 9.85
CA LEU A 860 37.41 8.36 10.38
C LEU A 860 37.44 8.48 11.92
N PRO A 861 36.34 8.78 12.64
CA PRO A 861 36.36 8.78 14.12
C PRO A 861 36.71 7.43 14.74
N TYR A 862 36.30 6.31 14.13
CA TYR A 862 36.62 4.97 14.63
C TYR A 862 38.13 4.74 14.59
N LEU A 863 38.81 5.18 13.53
CA LEU A 863 40.26 5.07 13.39
C LEU A 863 41.05 5.97 14.33
N ARG A 864 40.40 6.95 14.97
CA ARG A 864 41.04 7.79 15.99
C ARG A 864 40.99 7.18 17.38
N VAL A 865 40.20 6.12 17.58
CA VAL A 865 40.16 5.38 18.84
C VAL A 865 41.46 4.59 18.99
N PRO A 866 42.21 4.75 20.12
CA PRO A 866 43.44 4.02 20.35
C PRO A 866 43.26 2.51 20.16
N GLY A 867 44.13 1.90 19.36
CA GLY A 867 44.14 0.45 19.11
C GLY A 867 43.24 -0.03 17.96
N MET A 868 42.32 0.80 17.43
CA MET A 868 41.50 0.41 16.27
C MET A 868 42.27 0.46 14.95
N LYS A 869 41.98 -0.51 14.08
CA LYS A 869 42.53 -0.66 12.73
C LYS A 869 41.43 -0.63 11.69
N PHE A 870 41.81 -0.44 10.42
CA PHE A 870 40.86 -0.49 9.30
C PHE A 870 40.11 -1.84 9.19
N SER A 871 40.75 -2.94 9.60
CA SER A 871 40.11 -4.27 9.66
C SER A 871 38.87 -4.28 10.56
N ASP A 872 38.87 -3.48 11.64
CA ASP A 872 37.77 -3.43 12.59
C ASP A 872 36.54 -2.76 11.98
N ILE A 873 36.73 -1.81 11.06
CA ILE A 873 35.63 -1.20 10.30
C ILE A 873 34.91 -2.27 9.47
N LEU A 874 35.66 -3.16 8.81
CA LEU A 874 35.08 -4.26 8.05
C LEU A 874 34.30 -5.22 8.95
N GLU A 875 34.81 -5.47 10.15
CA GLU A 875 34.11 -6.28 11.14
C GLU A 875 32.82 -5.60 11.61
N TYR A 876 32.83 -4.30 11.91
CA TYR A 876 31.61 -3.53 12.19
C TYR A 876 30.59 -3.58 11.05
N GLN A 877 31.00 -3.62 9.78
CA GLN A 877 30.05 -3.81 8.67
C GLN A 877 29.36 -5.17 8.75
N LYS A 878 30.11 -6.25 9.03
CA LYS A 878 29.55 -7.60 9.19
C LYS A 878 28.64 -7.66 10.41
N SER A 879 29.08 -7.12 11.54
CA SER A 879 28.28 -7.09 12.77
C SER A 879 26.98 -6.30 12.54
N MET A 880 27.05 -5.13 11.89
CA MET A 880 25.87 -4.32 11.57
C MET A 880 24.90 -5.07 10.65
N PHE A 881 25.39 -5.74 9.61
CA PHE A 881 24.56 -6.58 8.75
C PHE A 881 23.95 -7.75 9.51
N HIS A 882 24.74 -8.43 10.35
CA HIS A 882 24.29 -9.54 11.17
C HIS A 882 23.17 -9.09 12.12
N TYR A 883 23.39 -8.01 12.88
CA TYR A 883 22.40 -7.40 13.76
C TYR A 883 21.08 -7.15 13.04
N HIS A 884 21.09 -6.44 11.90
CA HIS A 884 19.85 -6.13 11.17
C HIS A 884 19.17 -7.35 10.53
N SER A 885 19.92 -8.41 10.22
CA SER A 885 19.36 -9.63 9.61
C SER A 885 18.84 -10.65 10.64
N THR A 886 19.31 -10.60 11.89
CA THR A 886 18.93 -11.55 12.94
C THR A 886 18.10 -10.95 14.07
N LEU A 887 17.88 -9.62 14.09
CA LEU A 887 17.06 -8.96 15.11
C LEU A 887 15.61 -9.48 15.11
N LYS A 888 15.24 -10.19 16.19
CA LYS A 888 13.89 -10.75 16.44
C LYS A 888 13.21 -10.22 17.71
N SER A 889 13.74 -9.16 18.33
CA SER A 889 13.19 -8.62 19.58
C SER A 889 11.91 -7.84 19.36
N GLY A 890 10.80 -8.25 19.99
CA GLY A 890 9.56 -7.48 20.00
C GLY A 890 9.70 -6.20 20.82
N HIS A 891 9.13 -5.09 20.34
CA HIS A 891 9.07 -3.83 21.08
C HIS A 891 7.61 -3.37 21.25
N PRO A 892 7.15 -2.92 22.43
CA PRO A 892 5.76 -2.53 22.65
C PRO A 892 5.24 -1.49 21.66
N PHE A 893 6.09 -0.57 21.19
CA PHE A 893 5.70 0.48 20.23
C PHE A 893 5.98 0.13 18.76
N GLN A 894 6.34 -1.11 18.44
CA GLN A 894 6.57 -1.52 17.05
C GLN A 894 5.28 -1.40 16.21
N SER A 895 5.42 -1.02 14.94
CA SER A 895 4.30 -0.86 14.01
C SER A 895 4.67 -1.37 12.63
N ALA A 896 3.71 -2.02 11.97
CA ALA A 896 3.91 -2.59 10.64
C ALA A 896 3.85 -1.53 9.55
N TRP A 897 4.61 -1.73 8.47
CA TRP A 897 4.78 -0.79 7.35
C TRP A 897 3.46 -0.28 6.76
N TRP A 898 2.44 -1.14 6.64
CA TRP A 898 1.14 -0.81 6.07
C TRP A 898 0.33 0.15 6.94
N SER A 899 0.61 0.17 8.25
CA SER A 899 -0.14 0.95 9.23
C SER A 899 0.33 2.41 9.30
N TRP A 900 1.54 2.71 8.80
CA TRP A 900 2.15 4.03 8.91
C TRP A 900 1.36 5.12 8.20
N PRO A 901 0.93 4.99 6.91
CA PRO A 901 0.18 6.05 6.23
C PRO A 901 -1.16 6.40 6.90
N LEU A 902 -1.73 5.45 7.65
CA LEU A 902 -2.97 5.62 8.41
C LEU A 902 -2.73 6.14 9.83
N MET A 903 -1.46 6.12 10.29
CA MET A 903 -1.03 6.46 11.64
C MET A 903 -1.73 5.62 12.72
N VAL A 904 -1.95 4.32 12.45
CA VAL A 904 -2.68 3.46 13.41
C VAL A 904 -1.97 3.42 14.76
N ARG A 905 -0.64 3.32 14.77
CA ARG A 905 0.17 3.22 15.99
C ARG A 905 1.35 4.20 15.95
N PRO A 906 1.24 5.35 16.65
CA PRO A 906 2.35 6.25 16.92
C PRO A 906 3.49 5.57 17.69
N ILE A 907 4.64 6.23 17.73
CA ILE A 907 5.73 5.87 18.64
C ILE A 907 5.84 6.91 19.75
N TRP A 908 6.02 6.45 20.97
CA TRP A 908 6.14 7.29 22.16
C TRP A 908 7.61 7.49 22.53
N TYR A 909 8.07 8.74 22.58
CA TYR A 909 9.47 9.09 22.87
C TYR A 909 9.68 9.49 24.31
N TYR A 910 8.71 10.21 24.89
CA TYR A 910 8.85 10.72 26.24
C TYR A 910 7.51 10.72 26.96
N GLN A 911 7.56 10.32 28.23
CA GLN A 911 6.50 10.46 29.20
C GLN A 911 7.04 11.26 30.39
N GLY A 912 6.36 12.33 30.76
CA GLY A 912 6.63 13.04 32.00
C GLY A 912 6.18 12.24 33.21
N VAL A 913 7.13 11.94 34.09
CA VAL A 913 6.91 11.26 35.38
C VAL A 913 6.92 12.31 36.49
N ASP A 914 6.24 12.05 37.61
CA ASP A 914 6.19 12.93 38.78
C ASP A 914 5.71 14.36 38.49
N LEU A 915 4.66 14.46 37.68
CA LEU A 915 3.95 15.72 37.43
C LEU A 915 2.90 15.97 38.51
N PRO A 916 2.50 17.24 38.75
CA PRO A 916 1.37 17.54 39.62
C PRO A 916 0.12 16.74 39.24
N ALA A 917 -0.68 16.39 40.24
CA ALA A 917 -1.88 15.58 40.05
C ALA A 917 -2.78 16.14 38.93
N GLY A 918 -3.19 15.28 38.01
CA GLY A 918 -4.04 15.66 36.87
C GLY A 918 -3.31 16.31 35.68
N MET A 919 -1.97 16.44 35.72
CA MET A 919 -1.17 16.94 34.60
C MET A 919 -0.47 15.81 33.83
N ALA A 920 -0.17 16.04 32.56
CA ALA A 920 0.57 15.15 31.68
C ALA A 920 1.55 15.93 30.79
N SER A 921 2.64 15.29 30.40
CA SER A 921 3.61 15.80 29.42
C SER A 921 4.11 14.64 28.58
N THR A 922 4.19 14.84 27.27
CA THR A 922 4.56 13.79 26.34
C THR A 922 5.19 14.30 25.06
N ILE A 923 6.04 13.46 24.46
CA ILE A 923 6.50 13.59 23.10
C ILE A 923 6.18 12.29 22.37
N SER A 924 5.26 12.35 21.43
CA SER A 924 4.89 11.25 20.53
C SER A 924 5.21 11.65 19.08
N SER A 925 5.62 10.69 18.24
CA SER A 925 5.93 10.94 16.84
C SER A 925 4.93 10.23 15.92
N PHE A 926 4.13 11.04 15.23
CA PHE A 926 3.13 10.63 14.25
C PHE A 926 2.83 11.81 13.30
N GLY A 927 2.13 11.55 12.21
CA GLY A 927 1.84 12.56 11.21
C GLY A 927 0.74 13.55 11.59
N ASN A 928 0.65 14.68 10.89
CA ASN A 928 -0.54 15.54 10.98
C ASN A 928 -1.72 14.87 10.23
N PRO A 929 -2.86 14.55 10.89
CA PRO A 929 -4.00 13.89 10.24
C PRO A 929 -4.53 14.61 9.00
N ALA A 930 -4.53 15.95 9.00
CA ALA A 930 -4.98 16.74 7.84
C ALA A 930 -4.01 16.62 6.65
N ILE A 931 -2.74 16.28 6.89
CA ILE A 931 -1.73 16.04 5.85
C ILE A 931 -1.77 14.57 5.43
N TRP A 932 -1.66 13.65 6.37
CA TRP A 932 -1.45 12.23 6.06
C TRP A 932 -2.67 11.59 5.42
N TRP A 933 -3.88 11.83 5.96
CA TRP A 933 -5.10 11.24 5.41
C TRP A 933 -5.51 11.87 4.08
N SER A 934 -5.26 13.16 3.86
CA SER A 934 -5.46 13.78 2.55
C SER A 934 -4.35 13.39 1.55
N GLY A 935 -3.18 13.04 2.07
CA GLY A 935 -2.05 12.48 1.33
C GLY A 935 -2.39 11.16 0.63
N ILE A 936 -3.23 10.30 1.22
CA ILE A 936 -3.63 9.00 0.64
C ILE A 936 -4.35 9.18 -0.72
N PRO A 937 -5.51 9.88 -0.81
CA PRO A 937 -6.17 10.09 -2.10
C PRO A 937 -5.34 10.96 -3.03
N ALA A 938 -4.52 11.88 -2.51
CA ALA A 938 -3.62 12.68 -3.33
C ALA A 938 -2.51 11.84 -3.99
N PHE A 939 -1.96 10.85 -3.26
CA PHE A 939 -1.00 9.90 -3.78
C PHE A 939 -1.62 9.01 -4.86
N LEU A 940 -2.85 8.52 -4.66
CA LEU A 940 -3.58 7.78 -5.70
C LEU A 940 -3.80 8.64 -6.97
N ALA A 941 -4.08 9.94 -6.81
CA ALA A 941 -4.15 10.87 -7.92
C ALA A 941 -2.79 11.06 -8.61
N ALA A 942 -1.69 11.12 -7.85
CA ALA A 942 -0.33 11.15 -8.38
C ALA A 942 0.02 9.87 -9.15
N VAL A 943 -0.32 8.68 -8.64
CA VAL A 943 -0.15 7.39 -9.34
C VAL A 943 -0.91 7.40 -10.67
N ARG A 944 -2.18 7.82 -10.65
CA ARG A 944 -2.98 7.96 -11.88
C ARG A 944 -2.36 8.94 -12.88
N ALA A 945 -1.77 10.03 -12.40
CA ALA A 945 -1.11 11.02 -13.24
C ALA A 945 0.21 10.49 -13.83
N ALA A 946 1.01 9.78 -13.02
CA ALA A 946 2.21 9.10 -13.46
C ALA A 946 1.90 8.09 -14.58
N TRP A 947 0.81 7.32 -14.44
CA TRP A 947 0.33 6.40 -15.47
C TRP A 947 -0.11 7.08 -16.76
N LYS A 948 -0.52 8.35 -16.67
CA LYS A 948 -0.87 9.22 -17.81
C LYS A 948 0.32 10.04 -18.30
N GLU A 949 1.54 9.55 -18.09
CA GLU A 949 2.79 10.14 -18.54
C GLU A 949 3.10 11.53 -17.93
N ASN A 950 2.52 11.89 -16.77
CA ASN A 950 2.96 13.08 -16.04
C ASN A 950 4.32 12.80 -15.38
N LYS A 951 5.38 13.37 -15.95
CA LYS A 951 6.76 13.18 -15.47
C LYS A 951 6.96 13.59 -14.00
N ALA A 952 6.46 14.74 -13.56
CA ALA A 952 6.64 15.17 -12.17
C ALA A 952 6.03 14.17 -11.19
N MET A 953 4.83 13.66 -11.50
CA MET A 953 4.18 12.65 -10.65
C MET A 953 4.83 11.28 -10.76
N PHE A 954 5.36 10.91 -11.93
CA PHE A 954 6.18 9.71 -12.06
C PHE A 954 7.39 9.77 -11.12
N LEU A 955 8.09 10.91 -11.05
CA LEU A 955 9.19 11.10 -10.11
C LEU A 955 8.75 10.95 -8.64
N VAL A 956 7.69 11.65 -8.24
CA VAL A 956 7.19 11.62 -6.85
C VAL A 956 6.76 10.21 -6.45
N VAL A 957 6.06 9.50 -7.32
CA VAL A 957 5.59 8.13 -7.08
C VAL A 957 6.77 7.16 -6.99
N ILE A 958 7.74 7.23 -7.91
CA ILE A 958 8.90 6.36 -7.87
C ILE A 958 9.74 6.60 -6.61
N ALA A 959 9.96 7.86 -6.23
CA ALA A 959 10.69 8.19 -5.01
C ALA A 959 10.03 7.61 -3.76
N LEU A 960 8.72 7.80 -3.60
CA LEU A 960 7.97 7.26 -2.46
C LEU A 960 7.99 5.73 -2.45
N LEU A 961 7.70 5.09 -3.59
CA LEU A 961 7.63 3.63 -3.68
C LEU A 961 8.98 2.96 -3.44
N SER A 962 10.09 3.52 -3.96
CA SER A 962 11.40 2.93 -3.71
C SER A 962 11.80 2.98 -2.25
N LEU A 963 11.38 4.00 -1.51
CA LEU A 963 11.63 4.10 -0.07
C LEU A 963 10.68 3.20 0.74
N TYR A 964 9.44 3.03 0.30
CA TYR A 964 8.39 2.30 1.04
C TYR A 964 8.44 0.78 0.84
N ILE A 965 8.58 0.31 -0.41
CA ILE A 965 8.48 -1.11 -0.76
C ILE A 965 9.50 -2.00 0.00
N PRO A 966 10.77 -1.60 0.19
CA PRO A 966 11.72 -2.43 0.92
C PRO A 966 11.26 -2.83 2.32
N TRP A 967 10.52 -1.96 3.01
CA TRP A 967 9.95 -2.26 4.34
C TRP A 967 8.93 -3.40 4.34
N MET A 968 8.34 -3.73 3.19
CA MET A 968 7.44 -4.88 3.05
C MET A 968 8.17 -6.22 3.22
N ALA A 969 9.48 -6.24 2.94
CA ALA A 969 10.33 -7.43 3.00
C ALA A 969 11.21 -7.49 4.25
N VAL A 970 11.21 -6.45 5.09
CA VAL A 970 12.04 -6.37 6.30
C VAL A 970 11.32 -7.09 7.45
N PRO A 971 11.88 -8.20 7.99
CA PRO A 971 11.19 -9.03 9.00
C PRO A 971 11.40 -8.56 10.45
N ARG A 972 12.31 -7.60 10.68
CA ARG A 972 12.63 -7.08 12.03
C ARG A 972 11.61 -6.03 12.50
N SER A 973 11.68 -5.73 13.79
CA SER A 973 10.91 -4.66 14.42
C SER A 973 11.13 -3.31 13.73
N ALA A 974 10.02 -2.68 13.36
CA ALA A 974 9.98 -1.41 12.67
C ALA A 974 8.98 -0.46 13.35
N PHE A 975 9.11 0.82 13.04
CA PHE A 975 8.43 1.92 13.72
C PHE A 975 7.96 2.96 12.71
N ILE A 976 6.92 3.72 13.06
CA ILE A 976 6.30 4.72 12.17
C ILE A 976 7.27 5.79 11.66
N TYR A 977 8.31 6.14 12.44
CA TYR A 977 9.31 7.12 12.00
C TYR A 977 10.10 6.69 10.76
N HIS A 978 10.13 5.40 10.42
CA HIS A 978 10.74 4.93 9.18
C HIS A 978 10.03 5.44 7.92
N PHE A 979 8.79 5.92 8.06
CA PHE A 979 8.05 6.59 7.00
C PHE A 979 8.47 8.07 6.81
N PHE A 980 9.25 8.66 7.74
CA PHE A 980 9.62 10.06 7.71
C PHE A 980 10.29 10.52 6.39
N PRO A 981 11.23 9.75 5.77
CA PRO A 981 11.79 10.11 4.47
C PRO A 981 10.78 10.14 3.31
N MET A 982 9.59 9.57 3.50
CA MET A 982 8.52 9.49 2.49
C MET A 982 7.53 10.66 2.58
N VAL A 983 7.46 11.32 3.74
CA VAL A 983 6.57 12.46 4.01
C VAL A 983 6.73 13.60 2.98
N PRO A 984 7.95 14.01 2.57
CA PRO A 984 8.12 15.01 1.52
C PRO A 984 7.39 14.67 0.22
N PHE A 985 7.44 13.41 -0.21
CA PHE A 985 6.80 12.96 -1.45
C PHE A 985 5.28 12.79 -1.31
N LEU A 986 4.80 12.46 -0.11
CA LEU A 986 3.38 12.51 0.21
C LEU A 986 2.84 13.95 0.11
N ILE A 987 3.56 14.92 0.68
CA ILE A 987 3.22 16.35 0.60
C ILE A 987 3.21 16.84 -0.86
N LEU A 988 4.21 16.48 -1.67
CA LEU A 988 4.23 16.84 -3.09
C LEU A 988 3.03 16.26 -3.86
N SER A 989 2.52 15.10 -3.44
CA SER A 989 1.29 14.52 -4.00
C SER A 989 0.06 15.36 -3.63
N ILE A 990 -0.03 15.87 -2.40
CA ILE A 990 -1.09 16.81 -1.96
C ILE A 990 -1.05 18.10 -2.79
N VAL A 991 0.13 18.66 -3.00
CA VAL A 991 0.31 19.88 -3.81
C VAL A 991 -0.12 19.66 -5.26
N TYR A 992 0.13 18.46 -5.82
CA TYR A 992 -0.43 18.08 -7.11
C TYR A 992 -1.96 18.02 -7.09
N GLY A 993 -2.56 17.47 -6.02
CA GLY A 993 -4.00 17.51 -5.78
C GLY A 993 -4.56 18.93 -5.77
N ILE A 994 -3.92 19.84 -5.03
CA ILE A 994 -4.25 21.28 -4.99
C ILE A 994 -4.20 21.88 -6.39
N LYS A 995 -3.12 21.63 -7.16
CA LYS A 995 -2.99 22.07 -8.55
C LYS A 995 -4.16 21.58 -9.41
N CYS A 996 -4.52 20.30 -9.31
CA CYS A 996 -5.64 19.73 -10.06
C CYS A 996 -7.00 20.34 -9.69
N LEU A 997 -7.22 20.66 -8.41
CA LEU A 997 -8.44 21.32 -7.94
C LEU A 997 -8.53 22.76 -8.46
N MET A 998 -7.42 23.50 -8.42
CA MET A 998 -7.37 24.86 -8.95
C MET A 998 -7.58 24.89 -10.47
N GLU A 999 -7.03 23.93 -11.22
CA GLU A 999 -7.27 23.77 -12.66
C GLU A 999 -8.73 23.45 -13.00
N LYS A 1000 -9.49 22.89 -12.05
CA LYS A 1000 -10.94 22.65 -12.15
C LYS A 1000 -11.79 23.83 -11.68
N GLY A 1001 -11.17 24.95 -11.30
CA GLY A 1001 -11.88 26.17 -10.90
C GLY A 1001 -12.08 26.36 -9.40
N VAL A 1002 -11.47 25.53 -8.53
CA VAL A 1002 -11.51 25.75 -7.08
C VAL A 1002 -10.76 27.04 -6.73
N ARG A 1003 -11.42 27.95 -6.02
CA ARG A 1003 -10.85 29.25 -5.61
C ARG A 1003 -9.78 29.07 -4.54
N LYS A 1004 -8.77 29.95 -4.53
CA LYS A 1004 -7.66 29.92 -3.55
C LYS A 1004 -8.13 29.97 -2.08
N GLY A 1005 -9.27 30.61 -1.79
CA GLY A 1005 -9.84 30.67 -0.44
C GLY A 1005 -10.04 29.28 0.20
N TRP A 1006 -10.48 28.29 -0.57
CA TRP A 1006 -10.61 26.91 -0.09
C TRP A 1006 -9.26 26.25 0.18
N ILE A 1007 -8.23 26.60 -0.59
CA ILE A 1007 -6.87 26.11 -0.35
C ILE A 1007 -6.31 26.72 0.93
N TYR A 1008 -6.50 28.03 1.14
CA TYR A 1008 -6.13 28.68 2.41
C TYR A 1008 -6.92 28.12 3.59
N GLY A 1009 -8.20 27.77 3.41
CA GLY A 1009 -8.99 27.07 4.43
C GLY A 1009 -8.40 25.70 4.79
N TYR A 1010 -7.97 24.92 3.80
CA TYR A 1010 -7.27 23.65 4.04
C TYR A 1010 -5.92 23.84 4.77
N LEU A 1011 -5.11 24.82 4.34
CA LEU A 1011 -3.85 25.13 5.04
C LEU A 1011 -4.10 25.64 6.47
N GLY A 1012 -5.16 26.43 6.68
CA GLY A 1012 -5.61 26.85 8.01
C GLY A 1012 -6.00 25.67 8.89
N LEU A 1013 -6.73 24.69 8.36
CA LEU A 1013 -7.05 23.44 9.06
C LEU A 1013 -5.78 22.68 9.46
N VAL A 1014 -4.79 22.57 8.57
CA VAL A 1014 -3.51 21.91 8.87
C VAL A 1014 -2.80 22.60 10.05
N ALA A 1015 -2.77 23.94 10.06
CA ALA A 1015 -2.17 24.70 11.15
C ALA A 1015 -2.96 24.56 12.48
N ILE A 1016 -4.29 24.57 12.44
CA ILE A 1016 -5.14 24.35 13.62
C ILE A 1016 -4.89 22.96 14.21
N VAL A 1017 -4.83 21.92 13.37
CA VAL A 1017 -4.54 20.55 13.82
C VAL A 1017 -3.13 20.46 14.42
N PHE A 1018 -2.15 21.16 13.86
CA PHE A 1018 -0.81 21.24 14.46
C PHE A 1018 -0.86 21.86 15.86
N VAL A 1019 -1.54 23.01 16.03
CA VAL A 1019 -1.68 23.66 17.34
C VAL A 1019 -2.41 22.77 18.35
N LEU A 1020 -3.47 22.08 17.91
CA LEU A 1020 -4.23 21.14 18.74
C LEU A 1020 -3.34 20.01 19.28
N PHE A 1021 -2.50 19.41 18.43
CA PHE A 1021 -1.61 18.31 18.81
C PHE A 1021 -0.22 18.76 19.30
N TYR A 1022 0.06 20.07 19.31
CA TYR A 1022 1.36 20.60 19.75
C TYR A 1022 1.77 20.09 21.13
N PRO A 1023 0.89 20.04 22.16
CA PRO A 1023 1.26 19.49 23.47
C PRO A 1023 1.66 18.01 23.44
N ALA A 1024 1.12 17.22 22.50
CA ALA A 1024 1.41 15.79 22.38
C ALA A 1024 2.77 15.50 21.71
N VAL A 1025 3.38 16.49 21.05
CA VAL A 1025 4.63 16.32 20.29
C VAL A 1025 5.77 17.22 20.78
N SER A 1026 5.53 18.08 21.76
CA SER A 1026 6.49 19.09 22.24
C SER A 1026 7.00 18.87 23.67
N GLY A 1027 6.35 18.01 24.46
CA GLY A 1027 6.63 17.88 25.89
C GLY A 1027 5.97 18.98 26.76
N MET A 1028 5.09 19.80 26.18
CA MET A 1028 4.34 20.81 26.96
C MET A 1028 3.46 20.14 28.03
N VAL A 1029 3.54 20.65 29.26
CA VAL A 1029 2.73 20.16 30.38
C VAL A 1029 1.31 20.73 30.25
N VAL A 1030 0.32 19.84 30.22
CA VAL A 1030 -1.11 20.18 30.07
C VAL A 1030 -1.97 19.28 30.95
N PRO A 1031 -3.25 19.63 31.18
CA PRO A 1031 -4.16 18.72 31.88
C PRO A 1031 -4.24 17.36 31.19
N LYS A 1032 -4.18 16.28 31.97
CA LYS A 1032 -4.23 14.89 31.47
C LYS A 1032 -5.47 14.63 30.61
N ALA A 1033 -6.62 15.18 31.02
CA ALA A 1033 -7.87 15.09 30.27
C ALA A 1033 -7.77 15.67 28.83
N TYR A 1034 -6.96 16.71 28.61
CA TYR A 1034 -6.73 17.26 27.28
C TYR A 1034 -6.01 16.25 26.38
N ILE A 1035 -4.92 15.65 26.87
CA ILE A 1035 -4.14 14.65 26.13
C ILE A 1035 -4.95 13.40 25.85
N GLU A 1036 -5.76 12.94 26.82
CA GLU A 1036 -6.66 11.81 26.63
C GLU A 1036 -7.72 12.10 25.56
N GLY A 1037 -8.25 13.33 25.51
CA GLY A 1037 -9.19 13.76 24.47
C GLY A 1037 -8.60 13.81 23.05
N LEU A 1038 -7.28 13.86 22.91
CA LEU A 1038 -6.59 13.82 21.61
C LEU A 1038 -6.42 12.39 21.06
N ARG A 1039 -6.71 11.34 21.84
CA ARG A 1039 -6.57 9.93 21.42
C ARG A 1039 -7.69 9.51 20.48
N TRP A 1040 -7.59 9.88 19.21
CA TRP A 1040 -8.58 9.54 18.19
C TRP A 1040 -8.63 8.05 17.86
N PHE A 1041 -7.52 7.33 18.07
CA PHE A 1041 -7.50 5.87 18.08
C PHE A 1041 -7.13 5.35 19.48
N PRO A 1042 -7.65 4.20 19.91
CA PRO A 1042 -7.24 3.57 21.17
C PRO A 1042 -5.75 3.26 21.25
N SER A 1043 -5.12 3.04 20.09
CA SER A 1043 -3.69 2.76 19.94
C SER A 1043 -2.80 4.01 19.96
N TRP A 1044 -3.38 5.23 20.05
CA TRP A 1044 -2.60 6.46 20.15
C TRP A 1044 -2.10 6.66 21.57
N VAL A 1045 -0.78 6.53 21.69
CA VAL A 1045 -0.06 6.67 22.95
C VAL A 1045 0.53 8.07 23.05
N PHE A 1046 0.12 8.75 24.12
CA PHE A 1046 0.49 10.08 24.55
C PHE A 1046 0.66 10.02 26.06
#